data_AF-A0AA39YBV5-F1
#
_entry.id   AF-A0AA39YBV5-F1
#
_cell.length_a   1.000
_cell.length_b   1.000
_cell.length_c   1.000
_cell.angle_alpha   90.00
_cell.angle_beta   90.00
_cell.angle_gamma   90.00
#
_symmetry.space_group_name_H-M   'P 1'
#
loop_
_entity.id
_entity.type
_entity.pdbx_description
1 polymer ?
#
loop_
_entity_poly.entity_id
_entity_poly.type
_entity_poly.pdbx_seq_one_letter_code
_entity_poly.pdbx_strand_id
1 'polypeptide(L)'
;MAVGDQSNLQGRGLTASGPVMNEKQPHDSSFEMADRPDQNASRPISTATSRSGVSNSDPPANLNPWTASTSGISHRSYASNASFVSTIAQEKAQLKWDNEEELKKASKTLLKMQKWSLFLGLIIINAVIIWVAFAYPESYYFTIVLLTCNTAFQVLMIFCICIVGTWTYGIKRLWKKKDNKPETPESMVYLLPCYNENLQELTRSLESLSIQKQVDDNAKFIMIVVDGNVKGPGMEKTTQEYLLQDILGPGQFCHFENGYRAHDGLYMAVDIQHGTYKGIPYLFVGKSQNMGKRDSLCFARSFLYHFNKRSNNIETMFNKELFDYMGTLLVQSGLENVDLLCGMDADTVFDENCIFEMLDVLRDDPTLVASCGHVCVDYDGRDWGMWSMYQGFEYSLTQGLRRTFQSVVTGKVNCLPGCCQLIKVTEETFGDYILREKFGYCPKPNDMMTTQIMGIYSEDSVHATTFFSLFPKTRTAQALRAKAFTIVPQNWKVFLSQRKRWSLGSVSNQFTMIFRPGILWIERLLSLVTVVTWAITPFTVAAIAHMIISFVRFGKNLFYNPAFLGLFALLCIKYVYSLALVFWLPRNTLERIQYVIGYIMHIIVGPFINLFIFLYSIYYSDDFKWGKTREVVGGDDLENGRMCHQ
;
A
#
# COMPACT_ATOMS: atom_id res chain seq x y z
N MET A 1 -25.19 -17.39 -70.37
CA MET A 1 -26.34 -18.00 -71.08
C MET A 1 -26.77 -19.22 -70.27
N ALA A 2 -27.95 -19.37 -69.69
CA ALA A 2 -29.18 -18.59 -69.60
C ALA A 2 -29.95 -19.04 -68.32
N VAL A 3 -30.64 -18.08 -67.69
CA VAL A 3 -31.93 -18.10 -66.95
C VAL A 3 -32.43 -19.39 -66.26
N GLY A 4 -32.89 -19.27 -65.01
CA GLY A 4 -33.86 -20.22 -64.41
C GLY A 4 -34.10 -20.02 -62.91
N ASP A 5 -35.38 -19.88 -62.54
CA ASP A 5 -35.94 -19.37 -61.28
C ASP A 5 -36.24 -20.44 -60.20
N GLN A 6 -36.36 -19.97 -58.95
CA GLN A 6 -37.22 -20.38 -57.82
C GLN A 6 -37.49 -21.85 -57.38
N SER A 7 -37.37 -22.01 -56.04
CA SER A 7 -38.32 -22.62 -55.08
C SER A 7 -38.22 -24.11 -54.66
N ASN A 8 -37.99 -24.26 -53.33
CA ASN A 8 -38.69 -25.06 -52.31
C ASN A 8 -39.12 -26.55 -52.51
N LEU A 9 -38.84 -27.29 -51.41
CA LEU A 9 -39.68 -28.29 -50.70
C LEU A 9 -39.56 -29.80 -50.99
N GLN A 10 -39.58 -30.54 -49.85
CA GLN A 10 -39.80 -31.98 -49.60
C GLN A 10 -38.62 -32.94 -49.86
N GLY A 11 -38.27 -33.90 -49.00
CA GLY A 11 -38.91 -34.41 -47.78
C GLY A 11 -38.66 -35.93 -47.65
N ARG A 12 -38.27 -36.40 -46.46
CA ARG A 12 -38.39 -37.78 -45.92
C ARG A 12 -38.00 -37.66 -44.44
N GLY A 13 -38.74 -38.10 -43.42
CA GLY A 13 -39.97 -38.87 -43.30
C GLY A 13 -39.94 -39.51 -41.90
N LEU A 14 -40.93 -39.17 -41.06
CA LEU A 14 -41.16 -39.54 -39.66
C LEU A 14 -42.03 -40.79 -39.51
N THR A 15 -41.89 -41.50 -38.37
CA THR A 15 -42.95 -42.16 -37.55
C THR A 15 -42.41 -42.28 -36.10
N ALA A 16 -42.88 -41.53 -35.08
CA ALA A 16 -44.01 -41.76 -34.13
C ALA A 16 -43.90 -43.07 -33.28
N SER A 17 -44.10 -43.18 -31.95
CA SER A 17 -44.58 -42.29 -30.86
C SER A 17 -44.57 -42.98 -29.45
N GLY A 18 -44.15 -42.26 -28.37
CA GLY A 18 -44.57 -42.28 -26.92
C GLY A 18 -44.23 -43.45 -25.95
N PRO A 19 -44.38 -43.33 -24.59
CA PRO A 19 -44.52 -42.13 -23.70
C PRO A 19 -43.79 -42.18 -22.29
N VAL A 20 -44.00 -41.12 -21.47
CA VAL A 20 -44.02 -41.01 -19.96
C VAL A 20 -42.86 -40.32 -19.19
N MET A 21 -43.28 -39.45 -18.26
CA MET A 21 -42.60 -38.48 -17.37
C MET A 21 -41.69 -39.04 -16.26
N ASN A 22 -40.73 -38.22 -15.79
CA ASN A 22 -40.62 -37.91 -14.35
C ASN A 22 -39.78 -36.65 -14.05
N GLU A 23 -40.27 -35.86 -13.09
CA GLU A 23 -39.78 -34.56 -12.61
C GLU A 23 -39.02 -34.76 -11.27
N LYS A 24 -37.96 -33.98 -10.99
CA LYS A 24 -37.42 -33.81 -9.61
C LYS A 24 -36.50 -32.58 -9.46
N GLN A 25 -36.91 -31.66 -8.58
CA GLN A 25 -36.14 -30.55 -7.98
C GLN A 25 -35.12 -31.04 -6.92
N PRO A 26 -34.18 -30.17 -6.49
CA PRO A 26 -34.18 -29.70 -5.07
C PRO A 26 -33.80 -28.19 -4.94
N HIS A 27 -34.53 -27.38 -4.16
CA HIS A 27 -34.55 -27.13 -2.69
C HIS A 27 -33.52 -26.10 -2.16
N ASP A 28 -34.07 -24.96 -1.72
CA ASP A 28 -33.52 -23.94 -0.82
C ASP A 28 -33.24 -24.48 0.59
N SER A 29 -32.22 -23.95 1.26
CA SER A 29 -32.29 -23.67 2.71
C SER A 29 -31.21 -22.70 3.22
N SER A 30 -31.74 -21.76 4.00
CA SER A 30 -31.14 -20.76 4.90
C SER A 30 -30.27 -21.34 6.01
N PHE A 31 -29.27 -20.58 6.47
CA PHE A 31 -28.57 -20.84 7.73
C PHE A 31 -28.64 -19.62 8.66
N GLU A 32 -29.32 -19.82 9.79
CA GLU A 32 -29.43 -18.93 10.95
C GLU A 32 -28.48 -19.35 12.08
N MET A 33 -28.32 -18.43 13.03
CA MET A 33 -27.47 -18.36 14.22
C MET A 33 -27.84 -19.31 15.39
N ALA A 34 -27.01 -19.24 16.44
CA ALA A 34 -27.17 -19.67 17.85
C ALA A 34 -26.56 -21.07 18.16
N ASP A 35 -25.97 -21.39 19.32
CA ASP A 35 -25.67 -20.69 20.58
C ASP A 35 -24.70 -21.58 21.42
N ARG A 36 -24.16 -21.07 22.53
CA ARG A 36 -23.34 -21.80 23.54
C ARG A 36 -24.07 -22.98 24.21
N PRO A 37 -23.37 -23.87 24.95
CA PRO A 37 -23.35 -23.69 26.42
C PRO A 37 -22.06 -24.11 27.16
N ASP A 38 -21.86 -23.48 28.33
CA ASP A 38 -21.01 -23.92 29.45
C ASP A 38 -21.75 -24.94 30.34
N GLN A 39 -21.01 -25.88 30.95
CA GLN A 39 -20.93 -26.15 32.40
C GLN A 39 -20.71 -27.63 32.79
N ASN A 40 -19.62 -27.82 33.55
CA ASN A 40 -19.43 -28.66 34.74
C ASN A 40 -19.91 -30.13 34.76
N ALA A 41 -18.94 -31.05 34.89
CA ALA A 41 -18.95 -32.05 35.96
C ALA A 41 -17.54 -32.62 36.25
N SER A 42 -17.28 -32.78 37.54
CA SER A 42 -16.06 -33.18 38.25
C SER A 42 -15.68 -34.68 38.17
N ARG A 43 -14.35 -34.94 38.14
CA ARG A 43 -13.46 -35.96 38.81
C ARG A 43 -14.12 -37.18 39.53
N PRO A 44 -13.43 -38.34 39.84
CA PRO A 44 -11.97 -38.51 40.05
C PRO A 44 -11.29 -39.91 39.74
N ILE A 45 -9.94 -39.94 39.84
CA ILE A 45 -9.02 -40.94 40.46
C ILE A 45 -8.93 -42.40 39.91
N SER A 46 -7.74 -42.81 39.40
CA SER A 46 -6.77 -43.72 40.08
C SER A 46 -5.74 -44.38 39.14
N THR A 47 -4.46 -44.22 39.54
CA THR A 47 -3.30 -45.14 39.51
C THR A 47 -3.29 -46.41 38.64
N ALA A 48 -2.20 -46.61 37.87
CA ALA A 48 -1.36 -47.81 37.98
C ALA A 48 -0.01 -47.65 37.24
N THR A 49 1.02 -48.05 37.97
CA THR A 49 2.45 -48.26 37.65
C THR A 49 2.75 -49.32 36.58
N SER A 50 3.84 -49.16 35.83
CA SER A 50 4.87 -50.21 35.66
C SER A 50 6.21 -49.66 35.09
N ARG A 51 7.30 -50.17 35.65
CA ARG A 51 8.71 -49.96 35.29
C ARG A 51 9.12 -50.90 34.14
N SER A 52 10.12 -50.51 33.34
CA SER A 52 11.42 -51.22 33.17
C SER A 52 12.08 -50.92 31.81
N GLY A 53 13.42 -50.90 31.79
CA GLY A 53 14.20 -51.16 30.57
C GLY A 53 15.35 -50.18 30.27
N VAL A 54 16.53 -50.46 30.80
CA VAL A 54 17.83 -49.85 30.47
C VAL A 54 18.43 -50.56 29.24
N SER A 55 19.05 -49.85 28.30
CA SER A 55 20.31 -50.28 27.64
C SER A 55 20.95 -49.17 26.78
N ASN A 56 22.27 -49.01 26.97
CA ASN A 56 23.20 -48.14 26.23
C ASN A 56 23.56 -48.70 24.84
N SER A 57 23.90 -47.82 23.89
CA SER A 57 25.06 -48.01 22.98
C SER A 57 25.32 -46.76 22.11
N ASP A 58 26.45 -46.08 22.36
CA ASP A 58 27.14 -45.18 21.41
C ASP A 58 28.08 -45.99 20.51
N PRO A 59 28.46 -45.46 19.32
CA PRO A 59 29.87 -45.11 19.09
C PRO A 59 30.07 -43.93 18.07
N PRO A 60 31.31 -43.55 17.65
CA PRO A 60 32.25 -42.71 18.39
C PRO A 60 32.66 -41.42 17.65
N ALA A 61 33.41 -40.58 18.37
CA ALA A 61 33.91 -39.27 17.99
C ALA A 61 34.96 -39.25 16.85
N ASN A 62 34.93 -38.17 16.06
CA ASN A 62 36.09 -37.64 15.34
C ASN A 62 36.30 -36.17 15.74
N LEU A 63 37.47 -35.90 16.33
CA LEU A 63 37.96 -34.57 16.68
C LEU A 63 38.40 -33.80 15.43
N ASN A 64 38.12 -32.49 15.40
CA ASN A 64 39.06 -31.51 14.86
C ASN A 64 38.88 -30.14 15.58
N PRO A 65 39.95 -29.36 15.78
CA PRO A 65 40.05 -28.38 16.85
C PRO A 65 40.12 -26.95 16.31
N TRP A 66 39.05 -26.16 16.50
CA TRP A 66 39.10 -24.69 16.45
C TRP A 66 38.06 -24.13 17.42
N THR A 67 38.37 -24.15 18.70
CA THR A 67 37.66 -23.39 19.73
C THR A 67 38.46 -22.13 20.04
N ALA A 68 38.04 -21.01 19.45
CA ALA A 68 38.48 -19.67 19.82
C ALA A 68 37.27 -18.88 20.35
N SER A 69 37.28 -18.69 21.68
CA SER A 69 36.68 -17.59 22.44
C SER A 69 35.24 -17.17 22.12
N THR A 70 34.27 -17.81 22.78
CA THR A 70 33.01 -17.16 23.15
C THR A 70 33.30 -16.10 24.22
N SER A 71 33.42 -14.84 23.81
CA SER A 71 33.43 -13.71 24.73
C SER A 71 32.04 -13.56 25.33
N GLY A 72 31.95 -13.74 26.65
CA GLY A 72 30.72 -13.66 27.42
C GLY A 72 30.00 -12.32 27.23
N ILE A 73 28.72 -12.41 26.86
CA ILE A 73 27.78 -11.30 26.82
C ILE A 73 27.52 -10.90 28.28
N SER A 74 28.12 -9.78 28.71
CA SER A 74 27.84 -9.21 30.02
C SER A 74 26.53 -8.42 29.95
N HIS A 75 25.42 -9.04 30.37
CA HIS A 75 24.17 -8.33 30.64
C HIS A 75 24.38 -7.41 31.86
N ARG A 76 24.53 -6.11 31.64
CA ARG A 76 24.28 -5.11 32.69
C ARG A 76 22.79 -4.81 32.71
N SER A 77 22.15 -5.18 33.80
CA SER A 77 20.72 -5.08 34.07
C SER A 77 20.26 -3.62 34.15
N TYR A 78 19.29 -3.27 33.30
CA TYR A 78 18.26 -2.31 33.72
C TYR A 78 17.34 -3.02 34.72
N ALA A 79 17.19 -2.44 35.90
CA ALA A 79 16.36 -2.97 36.96
C ALA A 79 14.87 -2.73 36.64
N SER A 80 14.28 -3.62 35.86
CA SER A 80 12.85 -3.93 35.91
C SER A 80 12.67 -5.44 35.70
N ASN A 81 12.05 -6.12 36.67
CA ASN A 81 11.83 -7.58 36.68
C ASN A 81 10.77 -8.05 35.66
N ALA A 82 10.39 -7.21 34.70
CA ALA A 82 9.38 -7.55 33.71
C ALA A 82 10.06 -8.27 32.53
N SER A 83 9.95 -9.60 32.52
CA SER A 83 10.40 -10.46 31.41
C SER A 83 9.22 -10.86 30.54
N PHE A 84 9.32 -10.68 29.23
CA PHE A 84 8.36 -11.25 28.28
C PHE A 84 8.90 -12.61 27.81
N VAL A 85 8.08 -13.65 27.94
CA VAL A 85 8.42 -15.01 27.51
C VAL A 85 7.30 -15.55 26.64
N SER A 86 7.64 -16.04 25.46
CA SER A 86 6.71 -16.68 24.54
C SER A 86 7.05 -18.16 24.34
N THR A 87 6.11 -18.91 23.75
CA THR A 87 6.33 -20.30 23.30
C THR A 87 6.17 -20.43 21.78
N ILE A 88 6.56 -19.39 21.03
CA ILE A 88 6.48 -19.41 19.57
C ILE A 88 7.47 -20.42 18.98
N ALA A 89 7.10 -20.96 17.82
CA ALA A 89 8.02 -21.69 16.95
C ALA A 89 8.34 -20.82 15.73
N GLN A 90 9.57 -20.90 15.23
CA GLN A 90 9.95 -20.23 13.99
C GLN A 90 9.62 -21.13 12.80
N GLU A 91 9.03 -20.55 11.77
CA GLU A 91 8.86 -21.21 10.47
C GLU A 91 10.20 -21.69 9.90
N LYS A 92 10.18 -22.86 9.25
CA LYS A 92 11.38 -23.41 8.62
C LYS A 92 11.79 -22.57 7.41
N ALA A 93 13.11 -22.37 7.27
CA ALA A 93 13.66 -21.81 6.04
C ALA A 93 13.36 -22.74 4.86
N GLN A 94 12.73 -22.17 3.84
CA GLN A 94 12.44 -22.83 2.58
C GLN A 94 12.36 -21.77 1.50
N LEU A 95 13.24 -21.87 0.52
CA LEU A 95 13.18 -21.07 -0.70
C LEU A 95 11.78 -21.21 -1.31
N LYS A 96 11.10 -20.08 -1.54
CA LYS A 96 9.76 -20.11 -2.16
C LYS A 96 9.80 -20.60 -3.60
N TRP A 97 10.88 -20.32 -4.35
CA TRP A 97 11.05 -20.70 -5.76
C TRP A 97 12.46 -21.23 -5.99
N ASP A 98 12.57 -22.29 -6.79
CA ASP A 98 13.86 -22.85 -7.18
C ASP A 98 14.49 -22.02 -8.32
N ASN A 99 15.81 -21.82 -8.25
CA ASN A 99 16.58 -20.96 -9.15
C ASN A 99 17.06 -21.75 -10.38
N GLU A 100 16.20 -22.52 -11.04
CA GLU A 100 16.56 -22.98 -12.38
C GLU A 100 16.67 -21.73 -13.27
N GLU A 101 17.87 -21.47 -13.76
CA GLU A 101 18.19 -20.30 -14.61
C GLU A 101 17.24 -20.20 -15.81
N GLU A 102 16.78 -21.36 -16.30
CA GLU A 102 15.75 -21.53 -17.32
C GLU A 102 14.39 -20.96 -16.90
N LEU A 103 13.95 -21.15 -15.66
CA LEU A 103 12.72 -20.55 -15.12
C LEU A 103 12.82 -19.02 -15.09
N LYS A 104 13.99 -18.46 -14.73
CA LYS A 104 14.23 -17.00 -14.77
C LYS A 104 14.24 -16.46 -16.20
N LYS A 105 14.87 -17.16 -17.14
CA LYS A 105 14.86 -16.78 -18.57
C LYS A 105 13.45 -16.86 -19.16
N ALA A 106 12.72 -17.94 -18.89
CA ALA A 106 11.34 -18.13 -19.31
C ALA A 106 10.42 -17.04 -18.72
N SER A 107 10.58 -16.72 -17.43
CA SER A 107 9.87 -15.62 -16.75
C SER A 107 10.13 -14.25 -17.40
N LYS A 108 11.40 -13.89 -17.63
CA LYS A 108 11.73 -12.62 -18.31
C LYS A 108 11.15 -12.55 -19.72
N THR A 109 11.17 -13.67 -20.44
CA THR A 109 10.59 -13.76 -21.79
C THR A 109 9.07 -13.61 -21.74
N LEU A 110 8.41 -14.29 -20.80
CA LEU A 110 6.97 -14.17 -20.55
C LEU A 110 6.56 -12.73 -20.23
N LEU A 111 7.31 -12.04 -19.36
CA LEU A 111 7.04 -10.64 -19.01
C LEU A 111 7.20 -9.71 -20.19
N LYS A 112 8.24 -9.89 -21.01
CA LYS A 112 8.42 -9.15 -22.26
C LYS A 112 7.28 -9.40 -23.25
N MET A 113 6.84 -10.64 -23.39
CA MET A 113 5.69 -10.99 -24.24
C MET A 113 4.41 -10.33 -23.74
N GLN A 114 4.11 -10.39 -22.44
CA GLN A 114 2.95 -9.73 -21.85
C GLN A 114 2.99 -8.21 -22.04
N LYS A 115 4.16 -7.59 -21.83
CA LYS A 115 4.38 -6.16 -22.08
C LYS A 115 4.10 -5.78 -23.53
N TRP A 116 4.71 -6.46 -24.50
CA TRP A 116 4.53 -6.11 -25.92
C TRP A 116 3.13 -6.45 -26.42
N SER A 117 2.50 -7.52 -25.92
CA SER A 117 1.10 -7.83 -26.18
C SER A 117 0.17 -6.74 -25.64
N LEU A 118 0.38 -6.29 -24.40
CA LEU A 118 -0.37 -5.17 -23.82
C LEU A 118 -0.16 -3.88 -24.61
N PHE A 119 1.09 -3.55 -24.95
CA PHE A 119 1.42 -2.34 -25.71
C PHE A 119 0.75 -2.35 -27.09
N LEU A 120 0.87 -3.45 -27.84
CA LEU A 120 0.24 -3.62 -29.14
C LEU A 120 -1.29 -3.56 -29.04
N GLY A 121 -1.88 -4.25 -28.06
CA GLY A 121 -3.31 -4.24 -27.81
C GLY A 121 -3.83 -2.83 -27.51
N LEU A 122 -3.14 -2.06 -26.67
CA LEU A 122 -3.51 -0.67 -26.37
C LEU A 122 -3.37 0.24 -27.59
N ILE A 123 -2.35 0.06 -28.43
CA ILE A 123 -2.21 0.79 -29.69
C ILE A 123 -3.39 0.49 -30.61
N ILE A 124 -3.72 -0.78 -30.82
CA ILE A 124 -4.84 -1.20 -31.69
C ILE A 124 -6.15 -0.62 -31.16
N ILE A 125 -6.44 -0.78 -29.87
CA ILE A 125 -7.67 -0.26 -29.25
C ILE A 125 -7.77 1.25 -29.44
N ASN A 126 -6.72 2.02 -29.14
CA ASN A 126 -6.76 3.47 -29.31
C ASN A 126 -6.87 3.88 -30.78
N ALA A 127 -6.15 3.21 -31.69
CA ALA A 127 -6.23 3.48 -33.13
C ALA A 127 -7.65 3.24 -33.67
N VAL A 128 -8.29 2.13 -33.25
CA VAL A 128 -9.67 1.81 -33.62
C VAL A 128 -10.64 2.83 -33.06
N ILE A 129 -10.55 3.19 -31.78
CA ILE A 129 -11.46 4.18 -31.16
C ILE A 129 -11.30 5.54 -31.85
N ILE A 130 -10.06 5.97 -32.12
CA ILE A 130 -9.76 7.21 -32.86
C ILE A 130 -10.39 7.13 -34.26
N TRP A 131 -10.14 6.06 -35.00
CA TRP A 131 -10.68 5.89 -36.34
C TRP A 131 -12.21 5.89 -36.33
N VAL A 132 -12.87 5.18 -35.42
CA VAL A 132 -14.33 5.18 -35.28
C VAL A 132 -14.86 6.58 -34.98
N ALA A 133 -14.20 7.32 -34.08
CA ALA A 133 -14.58 8.69 -33.74
C ALA A 133 -14.53 9.64 -34.94
N PHE A 134 -13.61 9.43 -35.88
CA PHE A 134 -13.46 10.26 -37.09
C PHE A 134 -14.28 9.77 -38.29
N ALA A 135 -14.35 8.46 -38.51
CA ALA A 135 -14.99 7.85 -39.67
C ALA A 135 -16.52 7.77 -39.52
N TYR A 136 -17.03 7.64 -38.29
CA TYR A 136 -18.47 7.51 -38.01
C TYR A 136 -18.93 8.57 -37.01
N PRO A 137 -19.10 9.84 -37.43
CA PRO A 137 -19.62 10.89 -36.56
C PRO A 137 -20.99 10.58 -35.95
N GLU A 138 -21.80 9.74 -36.61
CA GLU A 138 -23.08 9.27 -36.08
C GLU A 138 -22.95 8.42 -34.80
N SER A 139 -21.78 7.80 -34.59
CA SER A 139 -21.46 7.00 -33.38
C SER A 139 -20.96 7.84 -32.21
N TYR A 140 -21.15 9.17 -32.23
CA TYR A 140 -20.58 10.08 -31.22
C TYR A 140 -20.99 9.75 -29.78
N TYR A 141 -22.14 9.09 -29.56
CA TYR A 141 -22.57 8.64 -28.23
C TYR A 141 -21.54 7.71 -27.57
N PHE A 142 -20.97 6.77 -28.32
CA PHE A 142 -19.96 5.84 -27.80
C PHE A 142 -18.69 6.60 -27.36
N THR A 143 -18.21 7.48 -28.22
CA THR A 143 -17.02 8.30 -28.01
C THR A 143 -17.20 9.27 -26.84
N ILE A 144 -18.37 9.89 -26.72
CA ILE A 144 -18.72 10.77 -25.59
C ILE A 144 -18.71 9.99 -24.29
N VAL A 145 -19.37 8.82 -24.23
CA VAL A 145 -19.42 8.02 -23.00
C VAL A 145 -18.01 7.68 -22.51
N LEU A 146 -17.12 7.23 -23.38
CA LEU A 146 -15.73 6.92 -23.03
C LEU A 146 -14.98 8.15 -22.49
N LEU A 147 -15.16 9.31 -23.12
CA LEU A 147 -14.50 10.56 -22.74
C LEU A 147 -15.06 11.14 -21.43
N THR A 148 -16.37 11.02 -21.21
CA THR A 148 -17.04 11.66 -20.06
C THR A 148 -17.10 10.80 -18.83
N CYS A 149 -17.10 9.48 -18.95
CA CYS A 149 -17.42 8.58 -17.84
C CYS A 149 -16.61 8.92 -16.57
N ASN A 150 -15.28 9.03 -16.70
CA ASN A 150 -14.42 9.41 -15.58
C ASN A 150 -14.75 10.80 -14.99
N THR A 151 -14.90 11.81 -15.85
CA THR A 151 -15.24 13.17 -15.40
C THR A 151 -16.63 13.22 -14.76
N ALA A 152 -17.61 12.48 -15.30
CA ALA A 152 -18.95 12.38 -14.75
C ALA A 152 -18.94 11.71 -13.36
N PHE A 153 -18.16 10.65 -13.16
CA PHE A 153 -17.95 10.06 -11.84
C PHE A 153 -17.24 11.01 -10.89
N GLN A 154 -16.26 11.79 -11.35
CA GLN A 154 -15.63 12.83 -10.53
C GLN A 154 -16.64 13.92 -10.12
N VAL A 155 -17.52 14.34 -11.02
CA VAL A 155 -18.61 15.27 -10.70
C VAL A 155 -19.60 14.66 -9.72
N LEU A 156 -19.96 13.38 -9.87
CA LEU A 156 -20.76 12.65 -8.88
C LEU A 156 -20.09 12.63 -7.50
N MET A 157 -18.79 12.36 -7.44
CA MET A 157 -18.03 12.41 -6.19
C MET A 157 -18.12 13.80 -5.54
N ILE A 158 -17.96 14.87 -6.33
CA ILE A 158 -18.09 16.25 -5.86
C ILE A 158 -19.46 16.47 -5.23
N PHE A 159 -20.55 16.08 -5.92
CA PHE A 159 -21.89 16.22 -5.37
C PHE A 159 -22.07 15.43 -4.07
N CYS A 160 -21.60 14.17 -4.01
CA CYS A 160 -21.67 13.38 -2.78
C CYS A 160 -20.88 14.01 -1.63
N ILE A 161 -19.67 14.53 -1.89
CA ILE A 161 -18.86 15.22 -0.88
C ILE A 161 -19.59 16.47 -0.38
N CYS A 162 -20.15 17.28 -1.27
CA CYS A 162 -20.90 18.48 -0.89
C CYS A 162 -22.16 18.13 -0.08
N ILE A 163 -22.92 17.11 -0.47
CA ILE A 163 -24.11 16.65 0.26
C ILE A 163 -23.72 16.17 1.66
N VAL A 164 -22.73 15.28 1.77
CA VAL A 164 -22.26 14.79 3.08
C VAL A 164 -21.71 15.94 3.92
N GLY A 165 -20.93 16.84 3.32
CA GLY A 165 -20.37 18.01 4.01
C GLY A 165 -21.44 18.94 4.57
N THR A 166 -22.46 19.29 3.77
CA THR A 166 -23.58 20.12 4.23
C THR A 166 -24.41 19.43 5.31
N TRP A 167 -24.67 18.13 5.17
CA TRP A 167 -25.36 17.31 6.16
C TRP A 167 -24.61 17.25 7.48
N THR A 168 -23.32 16.92 7.47
CA THR A 168 -22.49 16.85 8.67
C THR A 168 -22.34 18.23 9.32
N TYR A 169 -22.21 19.30 8.53
CA TYR A 169 -22.19 20.67 9.05
C TYR A 169 -23.52 21.04 9.73
N GLY A 170 -24.66 20.69 9.12
CA GLY A 170 -25.99 20.89 9.68
C GLY A 170 -26.19 20.13 11.00
N ILE A 171 -25.80 18.86 11.06
CA ILE A 171 -25.89 18.04 12.29
C ILE A 171 -24.96 18.59 13.38
N LYS A 172 -23.72 18.96 13.06
CA LYS A 172 -22.77 19.53 14.05
C LYS A 172 -23.27 20.84 14.66
N ARG A 173 -24.10 21.59 13.93
CA ARG A 173 -24.76 22.79 14.48
C ARG A 173 -25.84 22.44 15.51
N LEU A 174 -26.50 21.29 15.34
CA LEU A 174 -27.56 20.83 16.22
C LEU A 174 -26.99 20.10 17.44
N TRP A 175 -25.98 19.24 17.25
CA TRP A 175 -25.44 18.36 18.29
C TRP A 175 -23.95 18.64 18.53
N LYS A 176 -23.59 18.90 19.79
CA LYS A 176 -22.18 19.01 20.20
C LYS A 176 -21.51 17.64 20.09
N LYS A 177 -20.32 17.62 19.48
CA LYS A 177 -19.47 16.43 19.41
C LYS A 177 -19.20 15.94 20.84
N LYS A 178 -19.57 14.70 21.16
CA LYS A 178 -19.13 14.05 22.39
C LYS A 178 -17.67 13.65 22.16
N ASP A 179 -16.77 14.11 23.04
CA ASP A 179 -15.37 13.74 22.97
C ASP A 179 -15.26 12.26 23.39
N ASN A 180 -15.04 11.38 22.41
CA ASN A 180 -14.89 9.94 22.64
C ASN A 180 -13.43 9.64 23.00
N LYS A 181 -12.97 10.21 24.11
CA LYS A 181 -11.68 9.81 24.68
C LYS A 181 -11.86 8.49 25.41
N PRO A 182 -11.08 7.45 25.09
CA PRO A 182 -11.10 6.22 25.88
C PRO A 182 -10.66 6.51 27.32
N GLU A 183 -11.12 5.68 28.26
CA GLU A 183 -10.76 5.80 29.68
C GLU A 183 -9.25 5.61 29.91
N THR A 184 -8.63 4.78 29.09
CA THR A 184 -7.18 4.55 29.05
C THR A 184 -6.60 5.08 27.74
N PRO A 185 -5.53 5.89 27.77
CA PRO A 185 -4.83 6.32 26.55
C PRO A 185 -4.34 5.13 25.74
N GLU A 186 -4.51 5.18 24.42
CA GLU A 186 -4.02 4.17 23.49
C GLU A 186 -2.48 4.13 23.46
N SER A 187 -1.94 2.94 23.36
CA SER A 187 -0.51 2.66 23.18
C SER A 187 -0.13 2.71 21.70
N MET A 188 1.01 3.33 21.38
CA MET A 188 1.41 3.59 19.99
C MET A 188 2.86 3.20 19.71
N VAL A 189 3.06 2.51 18.59
CA VAL A 189 4.40 2.30 18.01
C VAL A 189 4.55 3.18 16.77
N TYR A 190 5.62 3.96 16.72
CA TYR A 190 6.00 4.79 15.58
C TYR A 190 7.01 4.01 14.74
N LEU A 191 6.60 3.57 13.55
CA LEU A 191 7.42 2.77 12.64
C LEU A 191 8.08 3.66 11.59
N LEU A 192 9.41 3.59 11.54
CA LEU A 192 10.26 4.27 10.58
C LEU A 192 11.08 3.25 9.76
N PRO A 193 10.58 2.77 8.62
CA PRO A 193 11.35 1.96 7.69
C PRO A 193 12.36 2.83 6.94
N CYS A 194 13.62 2.41 6.92
CA CYS A 194 14.72 3.11 6.26
C CYS A 194 15.42 2.17 5.27
N TYR A 195 16.11 2.73 4.29
CA TYR A 195 16.91 2.05 3.29
C TYR A 195 18.26 2.74 3.04
N ASN A 196 18.25 3.87 2.32
CA ASN A 196 19.45 4.59 1.90
C ASN A 196 19.33 6.12 2.12
N GLU A 197 18.49 6.54 3.07
CA GLU A 197 18.26 7.94 3.40
C GLU A 197 19.50 8.59 4.02
N ASN A 198 19.66 9.88 3.75
CA ASN A 198 20.80 10.64 4.26
C ASN A 198 20.61 11.11 5.71
N LEU A 199 21.68 11.58 6.35
CA LEU A 199 21.67 12.06 7.73
C LEU A 199 20.58 13.12 7.97
N GLN A 200 20.45 14.10 7.06
CA GLN A 200 19.48 15.18 7.22
C GLN A 200 18.03 14.70 7.11
N GLU A 201 17.74 13.80 6.16
CA GLU A 201 16.43 13.14 6.03
C GLU A 201 16.08 12.38 7.31
N LEU A 202 16.97 11.52 7.79
CA LEU A 202 16.78 10.71 8.98
C LEU A 202 16.57 11.58 10.24
N THR A 203 17.42 12.59 10.45
CA THR A 203 17.31 13.49 11.60
C THR A 203 15.99 14.24 11.56
N ARG A 204 15.64 14.89 10.44
CA ARG A 204 14.38 15.65 10.34
C ARG A 204 13.15 14.76 10.56
N SER A 205 13.15 13.55 10.01
CA SER A 205 12.08 12.57 10.19
C SER A 205 11.90 12.17 11.66
N LEU A 206 12.98 11.72 12.31
CA LEU A 206 12.96 11.31 13.72
C LEU A 206 12.64 12.45 14.68
N GLU A 207 13.17 13.65 14.41
CA GLU A 207 12.83 14.85 15.19
C GLU A 207 11.34 15.15 15.11
N SER A 208 10.75 15.11 13.92
CA SER A 208 9.33 15.39 13.74
C SER A 208 8.40 14.38 14.44
N LEU A 209 8.83 13.11 14.56
CA LEU A 209 8.14 12.10 15.36
C LEU A 209 8.23 12.38 16.87
N SER A 210 9.36 12.92 17.33
CA SER A 210 9.57 13.18 18.77
C SER A 210 8.79 14.38 19.31
N ILE A 211 8.46 15.36 18.47
CA ILE A 211 7.82 16.63 18.89
C ILE A 211 6.29 16.60 18.80
N GLN A 212 5.67 15.44 18.55
CA GLN A 212 4.22 15.31 18.38
C GLN A 212 3.47 15.73 19.65
N LYS A 213 2.57 16.70 19.49
CA LYS A 213 1.78 17.32 20.56
C LYS A 213 0.44 16.62 20.76
N GLN A 214 -0.16 16.81 21.93
CA GLN A 214 -1.51 16.29 22.28
C GLN A 214 -1.61 14.77 22.29
N VAL A 215 -0.47 14.08 22.40
CA VAL A 215 -0.36 12.63 22.56
C VAL A 215 0.54 12.29 23.75
N ASP A 216 0.79 13.23 24.65
CA ASP A 216 1.75 13.09 25.77
C ASP A 216 1.35 12.03 26.79
N ASP A 217 0.05 11.84 26.99
CA ASP A 217 -0.50 10.82 27.89
C ASP A 217 -0.49 9.41 27.26
N ASN A 218 -0.26 9.30 25.96
CA ASN A 218 -0.19 8.02 25.26
C ASN A 218 1.18 7.37 25.47
N ALA A 219 1.22 6.04 25.67
CA ALA A 219 2.49 5.31 25.68
C ALA A 219 3.07 5.28 24.26
N LYS A 220 4.33 5.68 24.10
CA LYS A 220 5.00 5.85 22.79
C LYS A 220 6.25 4.98 22.72
N PHE A 221 6.48 4.36 21.57
CA PHE A 221 7.69 3.59 21.28
C PHE A 221 8.10 3.77 19.82
N ILE A 222 9.37 4.02 19.53
CA ILE A 222 9.87 4.18 18.16
C ILE A 222 10.50 2.87 17.69
N MET A 223 10.03 2.32 16.58
CA MET A 223 10.62 1.16 15.90
C MET A 223 11.24 1.60 14.58
N ILE A 224 12.56 1.54 14.48
CA ILE A 224 13.33 1.90 13.29
C ILE A 224 13.79 0.60 12.63
N VAL A 225 13.38 0.35 11.39
CA VAL A 225 13.76 -0.88 10.66
C VAL A 225 14.54 -0.48 9.42
N VAL A 226 15.83 -0.80 9.39
CA VAL A 226 16.72 -0.46 8.27
C VAL A 226 16.96 -1.67 7.37
N ASP A 227 16.59 -1.55 6.11
CA ASP A 227 16.54 -2.65 5.16
C ASP A 227 17.87 -2.85 4.40
N GLY A 228 18.79 -3.59 5.01
CA GLY A 228 20.14 -3.78 4.50
C GLY A 228 21.11 -2.72 5.00
N ASN A 229 22.41 -2.93 4.75
CA ASN A 229 23.47 -2.04 5.17
C ASN A 229 24.08 -1.34 3.94
N VAL A 230 23.38 -0.33 3.42
CA VAL A 230 23.71 0.32 2.14
C VAL A 230 23.91 1.83 2.29
N LYS A 231 24.64 2.42 1.32
CA LYS A 231 24.83 3.87 1.21
C LYS A 231 24.31 4.40 -0.13
N GLY A 232 23.65 5.56 -0.09
CA GLY A 232 23.22 6.28 -1.27
C GLY A 232 24.37 7.01 -1.99
N PRO A 233 24.12 7.57 -3.19
CA PRO A 233 25.13 8.29 -3.95
C PRO A 233 25.58 9.55 -3.20
N GLY A 234 26.90 9.68 -3.02
CA GLY A 234 27.49 10.83 -2.32
C GLY A 234 27.43 10.75 -0.79
N MET A 235 26.94 9.66 -0.20
CA MET A 235 26.97 9.44 1.25
C MET A 235 28.30 8.85 1.72
N GLU A 236 28.79 9.34 2.85
CA GLU A 236 30.04 8.84 3.47
C GLU A 236 29.81 7.56 4.25
N LYS A 237 28.67 7.46 4.94
CA LYS A 237 28.27 6.33 5.78
C LYS A 237 27.02 5.64 5.24
N THR A 238 26.77 4.41 5.68
CA THR A 238 25.49 3.74 5.45
C THR A 238 24.39 4.34 6.32
N THR A 239 23.13 4.09 5.96
CA THR A 239 21.96 4.51 6.76
C THR A 239 22.01 3.97 8.19
N GLN A 240 22.47 2.72 8.35
CA GLN A 240 22.63 2.09 9.67
C GLN A 240 23.70 2.83 10.48
N GLU A 241 24.84 3.13 9.87
CA GLU A 241 25.93 3.87 10.52
C GLU A 241 25.50 5.28 10.94
N TYR A 242 24.78 6.02 10.08
CA TYR A 242 24.24 7.35 10.45
C TYR A 242 23.30 7.26 11.65
N LEU A 243 22.39 6.29 11.66
CA LEU A 243 21.46 6.10 12.78
C LEU A 243 22.21 5.73 14.08
N LEU A 244 23.10 4.75 14.03
CA LEU A 244 23.78 4.23 15.21
C LEU A 244 24.82 5.21 15.78
N GLN A 245 25.61 5.84 14.93
CA GLN A 245 26.77 6.65 15.36
C GLN A 245 26.41 8.12 15.57
N ASP A 246 25.59 8.70 14.69
CA ASP A 246 25.39 10.16 14.63
C ASP A 246 24.05 10.61 15.24
N ILE A 247 23.00 9.77 15.21
CA ILE A 247 21.65 10.15 15.66
C ILE A 247 21.29 9.55 17.02
N LEU A 248 21.36 8.22 17.15
CA LEU A 248 20.87 7.48 18.32
C LEU A 248 21.93 7.39 19.43
N GLY A 249 23.22 7.48 19.07
CA GLY A 249 24.34 7.36 19.98
C GLY A 249 24.55 5.94 20.52
N PRO A 250 25.40 5.77 21.54
CA PRO A 250 25.73 4.46 22.08
C PRO A 250 24.52 3.82 22.76
N GLY A 251 24.16 2.61 22.35
CA GLY A 251 23.11 1.80 22.95
C GLY A 251 23.58 0.38 23.25
N GLN A 252 22.71 -0.42 23.86
CA GLN A 252 22.98 -1.84 24.03
C GLN A 252 22.75 -2.54 22.68
N PHE A 253 23.75 -3.29 22.22
CA PHE A 253 23.77 -3.96 20.93
C PHE A 253 23.64 -5.48 21.10
N CYS A 254 22.80 -6.11 20.28
CA CYS A 254 22.63 -7.56 20.21
C CYS A 254 22.56 -8.01 18.75
N HIS A 255 23.34 -9.03 18.39
CA HIS A 255 23.30 -9.66 17.08
C HIS A 255 22.50 -10.96 17.13
N PHE A 256 21.65 -11.19 16.13
CA PHE A 256 20.92 -12.44 15.95
C PHE A 256 21.19 -12.99 14.55
N GLU A 257 21.96 -14.08 14.45
CA GLU A 257 22.30 -14.71 13.16
C GLU A 257 21.06 -15.22 12.41
N ASN A 258 20.10 -15.78 13.16
CA ASN A 258 18.79 -16.15 12.65
C ASN A 258 17.74 -15.36 13.41
N GLY A 259 17.48 -14.13 12.96
CA GLY A 259 16.48 -13.27 13.57
C GLY A 259 15.06 -13.66 13.17
N TYR A 260 14.79 -13.68 11.87
CA TYR A 260 13.47 -14.00 11.35
C TYR A 260 13.55 -14.62 9.95
N ARG A 261 12.45 -15.21 9.50
CA ARG A 261 12.27 -15.72 8.15
C ARG A 261 11.78 -14.58 7.26
N ALA A 262 12.64 -14.13 6.35
CA ALA A 262 12.31 -13.12 5.36
C ALA A 262 11.30 -13.62 4.32
N HIS A 263 10.79 -12.67 3.56
CA HIS A 263 9.73 -12.90 2.59
C HIS A 263 10.09 -13.88 1.45
N ASP A 264 11.36 -14.00 1.10
CA ASP A 264 11.87 -15.01 0.16
C ASP A 264 11.85 -16.45 0.72
N GLY A 265 11.65 -16.56 2.03
CA GLY A 265 11.56 -17.80 2.79
C GLY A 265 12.87 -18.22 3.46
N LEU A 266 13.92 -17.40 3.38
CA LEU A 266 15.23 -17.63 4.00
C LEU A 266 15.33 -16.95 5.37
N TYR A 267 16.28 -17.40 6.19
CA TYR A 267 16.59 -16.73 7.46
C TYR A 267 17.39 -15.44 7.22
N MET A 268 17.08 -14.43 8.02
CA MET A 268 17.67 -13.10 7.98
C MET A 268 18.36 -12.82 9.32
N ALA A 269 19.65 -12.50 9.25
CA ALA A 269 20.37 -11.97 10.39
C ALA A 269 19.98 -10.52 10.64
N VAL A 270 19.81 -10.15 11.91
CA VAL A 270 19.46 -8.80 12.33
C VAL A 270 20.33 -8.32 13.49
N ASP A 271 20.68 -7.05 13.44
CA ASP A 271 21.35 -6.32 14.49
C ASP A 271 20.33 -5.44 15.22
N ILE A 272 20.28 -5.54 16.55
CA ILE A 272 19.41 -4.71 17.36
C ILE A 272 20.22 -3.75 18.21
N GLN A 273 19.75 -2.50 18.26
CA GLN A 273 20.11 -1.53 19.28
C GLN A 273 18.84 -0.97 19.94
N HIS A 274 18.85 -0.74 21.24
CA HIS A 274 17.75 -0.04 21.93
C HIS A 274 18.27 1.03 22.88
N GLY A 275 17.39 1.98 23.20
CA GLY A 275 17.71 3.10 24.08
C GLY A 275 16.54 4.09 24.18
N THR A 276 16.85 5.35 24.46
CA THR A 276 15.87 6.46 24.43
C THR A 276 16.34 7.55 23.47
N TYR A 277 15.41 8.06 22.67
CA TYR A 277 15.64 9.18 21.76
C TYR A 277 14.70 10.32 22.16
N LYS A 278 15.26 11.43 22.63
CA LYS A 278 14.51 12.59 23.13
C LYS A 278 13.39 12.22 24.13
N GLY A 279 13.66 11.26 25.01
CA GLY A 279 12.73 10.78 26.04
C GLY A 279 11.77 9.68 25.60
N ILE A 280 11.75 9.30 24.32
CA ILE A 280 10.92 8.21 23.80
C ILE A 280 11.78 6.93 23.66
N PRO A 281 11.37 5.79 24.21
CA PRO A 281 12.08 4.53 24.01
C PRO A 281 12.09 4.12 22.55
N TYR A 282 13.22 3.60 22.07
CA TYR A 282 13.36 3.14 20.69
C TYR A 282 13.96 1.73 20.58
N LEU A 283 13.62 1.08 19.48
CA LEU A 283 14.23 -0.15 18.96
C LEU A 283 14.71 0.11 17.53
N PHE A 284 16.01 -0.04 17.31
CA PHE A 284 16.62 -0.11 16.00
C PHE A 284 16.78 -1.57 15.59
N VAL A 285 16.40 -1.90 14.36
CA VAL A 285 16.56 -3.21 13.73
C VAL A 285 17.29 -3.03 12.40
N GLY A 286 18.58 -3.37 12.37
CA GLY A 286 19.41 -3.37 11.17
C GLY A 286 19.36 -4.74 10.49
N LYS A 287 18.74 -4.82 9.32
CA LYS A 287 18.74 -6.05 8.53
C LYS A 287 20.07 -6.22 7.80
N SER A 288 20.60 -7.43 7.79
CA SER A 288 21.84 -7.75 7.07
C SER A 288 21.71 -7.65 5.55
N GLN A 289 20.52 -7.94 5.00
CA GLN A 289 20.24 -7.90 3.56
C GLN A 289 18.98 -7.09 3.23
N ASN A 290 18.95 -6.52 2.02
CA ASN A 290 17.79 -5.81 1.49
C ASN A 290 16.73 -6.79 0.95
N MET A 291 15.52 -6.75 1.53
CA MET A 291 14.35 -7.51 1.06
C MET A 291 13.15 -6.62 0.69
N GLY A 292 13.36 -5.31 0.60
CA GLY A 292 12.36 -4.30 0.30
C GLY A 292 11.54 -3.87 1.51
N LYS A 293 11.04 -2.62 1.44
CA LYS A 293 10.14 -2.00 2.44
C LYS A 293 9.00 -2.90 2.88
N ARG A 294 8.41 -3.67 1.96
CA ARG A 294 7.30 -4.59 2.25
C ARG A 294 7.66 -5.64 3.30
N ASP A 295 8.85 -6.22 3.20
CA ASP A 295 9.34 -7.20 4.16
C ASP A 295 9.55 -6.54 5.54
N SER A 296 10.11 -5.33 5.58
CA SER A 296 10.24 -4.54 6.83
C SER A 296 8.87 -4.20 7.45
N LEU A 297 7.85 -3.92 6.64
CA LEU A 297 6.47 -3.72 7.11
C LEU A 297 5.86 -5.03 7.63
N CYS A 298 6.09 -6.16 6.96
CA CYS A 298 5.64 -7.48 7.44
C CYS A 298 6.30 -7.83 8.78
N PHE A 299 7.61 -7.60 8.92
CA PHE A 299 8.35 -7.76 10.18
C PHE A 299 7.69 -6.95 11.29
N ALA A 300 7.58 -5.63 11.15
CA ALA A 300 7.04 -4.79 12.22
C ALA A 300 5.59 -5.16 12.57
N ARG A 301 4.74 -5.38 11.56
CA ARG A 301 3.31 -5.68 11.77
C ARG A 301 3.08 -7.06 12.38
N SER A 302 3.79 -8.09 11.91
CA SER A 302 3.67 -9.45 12.45
C SER A 302 4.14 -9.50 13.91
N PHE A 303 5.25 -8.81 14.23
CA PHE A 303 5.73 -8.71 15.60
C PHE A 303 4.67 -8.12 16.53
N LEU A 304 4.10 -6.96 16.19
CA LEU A 304 3.11 -6.28 17.03
C LEU A 304 1.83 -7.11 17.21
N TYR A 305 1.40 -7.80 16.15
CA TYR A 305 0.23 -8.68 16.22
C TYR A 305 0.45 -9.85 17.18
N HIS A 306 1.57 -10.57 17.06
CA HIS A 306 1.88 -11.69 17.95
C HIS A 306 2.20 -11.25 19.38
N PHE A 307 2.81 -10.06 19.54
CA PHE A 307 3.06 -9.46 20.86
C PHE A 307 1.75 -9.23 21.63
N ASN A 308 0.73 -8.68 20.96
CA ASN A 308 -0.60 -8.48 21.56
C ASN A 308 -1.34 -9.80 21.83
N LYS A 309 -1.23 -10.77 20.92
CA LYS A 309 -1.87 -12.08 21.08
C LYS A 309 -1.20 -12.95 22.14
N ARG A 310 -0.03 -12.55 22.65
CA ARG A 310 0.82 -13.37 23.52
C ARG A 310 1.01 -14.77 22.93
N SER A 311 1.21 -14.84 21.61
CA SER A 311 1.07 -16.05 20.81
C SER A 311 1.80 -17.25 21.43
N ASN A 312 1.02 -18.13 22.08
CA ASN A 312 1.53 -19.34 22.71
C ASN A 312 1.36 -20.51 21.75
N ASN A 313 2.46 -21.22 21.44
CA ASN A 313 2.50 -22.41 20.59
C ASN A 313 2.02 -22.17 19.15
N ILE A 314 2.32 -21.01 18.56
CA ILE A 314 2.01 -20.68 17.17
C ILE A 314 3.32 -20.57 16.38
N GLU A 315 3.30 -21.00 15.12
CA GLU A 315 4.41 -20.77 14.19
C GLU A 315 4.38 -19.34 13.65
N THR A 316 5.48 -18.62 13.83
CA THR A 316 5.67 -17.24 13.37
C THR A 316 6.94 -17.12 12.53
N MET A 317 7.12 -15.97 11.87
CA MET A 317 8.34 -15.69 11.14
C MET A 317 9.55 -15.46 12.05
N PHE A 318 9.36 -15.21 13.34
CA PHE A 318 10.43 -14.82 14.25
C PHE A 318 11.11 -16.01 14.91
N ASN A 319 12.42 -15.90 15.08
CA ASN A 319 13.13 -16.68 16.07
C ASN A 319 12.65 -16.29 17.48
N LYS A 320 12.55 -17.31 18.35
CA LYS A 320 12.08 -17.15 19.72
C LYS A 320 12.92 -16.15 20.53
N GLU A 321 14.25 -16.21 20.42
CA GLU A 321 15.15 -15.34 21.18
C GLU A 321 14.97 -13.87 20.78
N LEU A 322 14.91 -13.62 19.47
CA LEU A 322 14.64 -12.28 18.94
C LEU A 322 13.29 -11.75 19.41
N PHE A 323 12.24 -12.56 19.28
CA PHE A 323 10.88 -12.18 19.64
C PHE A 323 10.73 -11.88 21.13
N ASP A 324 11.28 -12.75 21.99
CA ASP A 324 11.26 -12.57 23.44
C ASP A 324 12.03 -11.32 23.86
N TYR A 325 13.17 -11.06 23.20
CA TYR A 325 13.97 -9.87 23.44
C TYR A 325 13.22 -8.59 23.08
N MET A 326 12.69 -8.49 21.86
CA MET A 326 11.91 -7.32 21.43
C MET A 326 10.65 -7.13 22.29
N GLY A 327 9.93 -8.21 22.61
CA GLY A 327 8.76 -8.15 23.48
C GLY A 327 9.10 -7.65 24.88
N THR A 328 10.24 -8.07 25.43
CA THR A 328 10.71 -7.58 26.74
C THR A 328 10.97 -6.08 26.70
N LEU A 329 11.56 -5.55 25.62
CA LEU A 329 11.80 -4.12 25.48
C LEU A 329 10.52 -3.28 25.44
N LEU A 330 9.46 -3.77 24.77
CA LEU A 330 8.15 -3.10 24.75
C LEU A 330 7.54 -3.04 26.16
N VAL A 331 7.54 -4.17 26.88
CA VAL A 331 7.00 -4.25 28.24
C VAL A 331 7.79 -3.35 29.21
N GLN A 332 9.13 -3.37 29.13
CA GLN A 332 9.99 -2.50 29.94
C GLN A 332 9.78 -1.01 29.66
N SER A 333 9.33 -0.68 28.44
CA SER A 333 8.99 0.68 28.02
C SER A 333 7.58 1.12 28.44
N GLY A 334 6.84 0.28 29.17
CA GLY A 334 5.48 0.56 29.63
C GLY A 334 4.39 0.21 28.62
N LEU A 335 4.71 -0.51 27.55
CA LEU A 335 3.72 -1.00 26.58
C LEU A 335 3.38 -2.46 26.90
N GLU A 336 2.25 -2.68 27.58
CA GLU A 336 1.74 -4.05 27.78
C GLU A 336 1.13 -4.59 26.49
N ASN A 337 0.35 -3.79 25.79
CA ASN A 337 -0.18 -4.07 24.45
C ASN A 337 0.14 -2.88 23.54
N VAL A 338 -0.11 -3.04 22.24
CA VAL A 338 0.05 -1.98 21.23
C VAL A 338 -1.26 -1.81 20.47
N ASP A 339 -1.95 -0.70 20.67
CA ASP A 339 -3.25 -0.45 20.03
C ASP A 339 -3.09 0.05 18.59
N LEU A 340 -2.06 0.86 18.35
CA LEU A 340 -1.88 1.61 17.10
C LEU A 340 -0.43 1.55 16.60
N LEU A 341 -0.30 1.42 15.28
CA LEU A 341 0.95 1.62 14.55
C LEU A 341 0.86 2.90 13.73
N CYS A 342 1.72 3.87 14.01
CA CYS A 342 1.91 5.04 13.15
C CYS A 342 3.06 4.78 12.18
N GLY A 343 2.77 4.72 10.88
CA GLY A 343 3.77 4.54 9.83
C GLY A 343 4.18 5.88 9.21
N MET A 344 5.49 6.05 9.04
CA MET A 344 6.09 7.23 8.43
C MET A 344 7.27 6.81 7.54
N ASP A 345 7.44 7.44 6.37
CA ASP A 345 8.60 7.20 5.51
C ASP A 345 9.80 8.04 6.01
N ALA A 346 11.02 7.54 5.84
CA ALA A 346 12.23 8.15 6.38
C ALA A 346 12.67 9.48 5.71
N ASP A 347 11.98 9.91 4.66
CA ASP A 347 12.14 11.20 3.97
C ASP A 347 10.92 12.13 4.12
N THR A 348 10.14 11.91 5.18
CA THR A 348 8.93 12.67 5.49
C THR A 348 9.11 13.49 6.77
N VAL A 349 8.33 14.55 6.95
CA VAL A 349 8.31 15.34 8.19
C VAL A 349 6.86 15.51 8.62
N PHE A 350 6.53 15.15 9.84
CA PHE A 350 5.19 15.38 10.38
C PHE A 350 5.03 16.80 10.92
N ASP A 351 3.85 17.37 10.67
CA ASP A 351 3.38 18.55 11.41
C ASP A 351 3.18 18.18 12.89
N GLU A 352 3.27 19.17 13.79
CA GLU A 352 3.31 18.92 15.24
C GLU A 352 2.08 18.18 15.80
N ASN A 353 0.91 18.30 15.15
CA ASN A 353 -0.33 17.64 15.57
C ASN A 353 -0.72 16.46 14.66
N CYS A 354 0.18 16.00 13.78
CA CYS A 354 -0.16 15.03 12.73
C CYS A 354 -0.76 13.74 13.30
N ILE A 355 -0.10 13.13 14.28
CA ILE A 355 -0.57 11.87 14.89
C ILE A 355 -1.88 12.08 15.64
N PHE A 356 -2.00 13.17 16.40
CA PHE A 356 -3.22 13.51 17.12
C PHE A 356 -4.43 13.66 16.20
N GLU A 357 -4.28 14.35 15.06
CA GLU A 357 -5.38 14.55 14.10
C GLU A 357 -5.81 13.23 13.42
N MET A 358 -4.87 12.30 13.19
CA MET A 358 -5.20 10.94 12.73
C MET A 358 -5.92 10.12 13.81
N LEU A 359 -5.52 10.29 15.06
CA LEU A 359 -6.09 9.62 16.23
C LEU A 359 -7.52 10.12 16.53
N ASP A 360 -7.77 11.42 16.47
CA ASP A 360 -9.11 12.02 16.67
C ASP A 360 -10.11 11.43 15.67
N VAL A 361 -9.72 11.26 14.41
CA VAL A 361 -10.55 10.61 13.39
C VAL A 361 -10.85 9.15 13.74
N LEU A 362 -9.89 8.39 14.30
CA LEU A 362 -10.12 7.00 14.73
C LEU A 362 -11.01 6.88 15.97
N ARG A 363 -10.95 7.87 16.87
CA ARG A 363 -11.79 7.95 18.08
C ARG A 363 -13.23 8.34 17.74
N ASP A 364 -13.42 9.11 16.67
CA ASP A 364 -14.74 9.54 16.20
C ASP A 364 -15.62 8.39 15.69
N ASP A 365 -15.00 7.38 15.08
CA ASP A 365 -15.72 6.24 14.52
C ASP A 365 -15.00 4.92 14.87
N PRO A 366 -15.52 4.15 15.85
CA PRO A 366 -14.95 2.87 16.26
C PRO A 366 -14.84 1.83 15.14
N THR A 367 -15.64 1.97 14.06
CA THR A 367 -15.60 1.06 12.91
C THR A 367 -14.39 1.27 12.00
N LEU A 368 -13.65 2.37 12.20
CA LEU A 368 -12.42 2.64 11.48
C LEU A 368 -11.27 1.78 12.00
N VAL A 369 -10.59 1.08 11.10
CA VAL A 369 -9.38 0.31 11.41
C VAL A 369 -8.09 1.05 11.07
N ALA A 370 -8.17 2.10 10.24
CA ALA A 370 -7.03 2.94 9.89
C ALA A 370 -7.46 4.34 9.46
N SER A 371 -6.58 5.31 9.67
CA SER A 371 -6.66 6.65 9.11
C SER A 371 -5.34 7.03 8.43
N CYS A 372 -5.40 7.95 7.47
CA CYS A 372 -4.21 8.49 6.82
C CYS A 372 -4.24 10.01 6.79
N GLY A 373 -3.06 10.62 6.78
CA GLY A 373 -2.91 12.07 6.73
C GLY A 373 -2.96 12.66 5.32
N HIS A 374 -2.95 14.00 5.29
CA HIS A 374 -2.71 14.82 4.12
C HIS A 374 -1.23 14.93 3.80
N VAL A 375 -0.84 14.35 2.66
CA VAL A 375 0.53 14.43 2.14
C VAL A 375 0.70 15.76 1.39
N CYS A 376 1.61 16.57 1.91
CA CYS A 376 2.00 17.87 1.40
C CYS A 376 3.41 17.78 0.80
N VAL A 377 3.72 18.68 -0.13
CA VAL A 377 5.08 18.78 -0.68
C VAL A 377 5.93 19.61 0.24
N ASP A 378 7.09 19.07 0.61
CA ASP A 378 8.18 19.87 1.15
C ASP A 378 8.94 20.55 0.00
N TYR A 379 9.11 21.86 0.12
CA TYR A 379 9.82 22.67 -0.87
C TYR A 379 11.34 22.67 -0.65
N ASP A 380 11.83 22.11 0.47
CA ASP A 380 13.25 21.96 0.77
C ASP A 380 14.01 23.29 0.60
N GLY A 381 13.46 24.35 1.19
CA GLY A 381 14.00 25.71 1.11
C GLY A 381 13.82 26.43 -0.24
N ARG A 382 13.21 25.78 -1.25
CA ARG A 382 12.93 26.37 -2.58
C ARG A 382 11.44 26.53 -2.82
N ASP A 383 10.84 27.53 -2.19
CA ASP A 383 9.38 27.78 -2.18
C ASP A 383 8.73 27.90 -3.58
N TRP A 384 9.50 28.16 -4.64
CA TRP A 384 9.01 28.34 -6.00
C TRP A 384 9.48 27.24 -6.97
N GLY A 385 9.85 26.07 -6.46
CA GLY A 385 10.21 24.92 -7.28
C GLY A 385 9.06 24.49 -8.21
N MET A 386 9.26 24.55 -9.52
CA MET A 386 8.23 24.24 -10.53
C MET A 386 7.70 22.80 -10.40
N TRP A 387 8.59 21.83 -10.18
CA TRP A 387 8.21 20.44 -9.93
C TRP A 387 7.41 20.28 -8.63
N SER A 388 7.78 21.04 -7.60
CA SER A 388 7.09 21.03 -6.30
C SER A 388 5.67 21.58 -6.41
N MET A 389 5.46 22.69 -7.12
CA MET A 389 4.12 23.26 -7.33
C MET A 389 3.22 22.37 -8.19
N TYR A 390 3.75 21.83 -9.31
CA TYR A 390 2.99 20.90 -10.17
C TYR A 390 2.54 19.65 -9.41
N GLN A 391 3.46 19.00 -8.70
CA GLN A 391 3.16 17.77 -7.95
C GLN A 391 2.31 18.06 -6.71
N GLY A 392 2.51 19.21 -6.07
CA GLY A 392 1.69 19.66 -4.95
C GLY A 392 0.22 19.77 -5.32
N PHE A 393 -0.08 20.38 -6.47
CA PHE A 393 -1.46 20.42 -6.98
C PHE A 393 -2.03 19.02 -7.23
N GLU A 394 -1.28 18.12 -7.89
CA GLU A 394 -1.76 16.76 -8.17
C GLU A 394 -2.04 15.95 -6.90
N TYR A 395 -1.20 16.11 -5.87
CA TYR A 395 -1.39 15.49 -4.56
C TYR A 395 -2.67 16.01 -3.92
N SER A 396 -2.86 17.33 -3.90
CA SER A 396 -4.06 17.96 -3.33
C SER A 396 -5.33 17.59 -4.10
N LEU A 397 -5.30 17.49 -5.43
CA LEU A 397 -6.45 17.09 -6.23
C LEU A 397 -6.87 15.65 -5.93
N THR A 398 -5.91 14.72 -5.89
CA THR A 398 -6.18 13.30 -5.61
C THR A 398 -6.76 13.11 -4.21
N GLN A 399 -6.20 13.84 -3.24
CA GLN A 399 -6.60 13.76 -1.83
C GLN A 399 -7.94 14.47 -1.57
N GLY A 400 -8.15 15.66 -2.13
CA GLY A 400 -9.34 16.48 -1.93
C GLY A 400 -10.57 16.05 -2.72
N LEU A 401 -10.40 15.17 -3.72
CA LEU A 401 -11.50 14.62 -4.50
C LEU A 401 -11.66 13.12 -4.25
N ARG A 402 -10.78 12.28 -4.83
CA ARG A 402 -10.98 10.83 -4.83
C ARG A 402 -10.86 10.24 -3.43
N ARG A 403 -9.83 10.62 -2.67
CA ARG A 403 -9.62 10.09 -1.31
C ARG A 403 -10.64 10.64 -0.32
N THR A 404 -11.02 11.90 -0.45
CA THR A 404 -12.10 12.50 0.37
C THR A 404 -13.43 11.77 0.11
N PHE A 405 -13.81 11.53 -1.14
CA PHE A 405 -15.00 10.72 -1.48
C PHE A 405 -14.93 9.34 -0.83
N GLN A 406 -13.79 8.66 -0.96
CA GLN A 406 -13.59 7.35 -0.36
C GLN A 406 -13.69 7.36 1.17
N SER A 407 -13.20 8.40 1.81
CA SER A 407 -13.28 8.55 3.27
C SER A 407 -14.71 8.81 3.75
N VAL A 408 -15.42 9.77 3.15
CA VAL A 408 -16.70 10.27 3.69
C VAL A 408 -17.92 9.53 3.14
N VAL A 409 -17.84 8.97 1.93
CA VAL A 409 -18.96 8.31 1.26
C VAL A 409 -18.87 6.79 1.37
N THR A 410 -17.75 6.21 0.95
CA THR A 410 -17.62 4.73 0.92
C THR A 410 -17.01 4.15 2.20
N GLY A 411 -16.24 4.96 2.94
CA GLY A 411 -15.43 4.48 4.08
C GLY A 411 -14.29 3.54 3.65
N LYS A 412 -13.85 3.62 2.38
CA LYS A 412 -12.90 2.70 1.74
C LYS A 412 -11.76 3.47 1.08
N VAL A 413 -10.93 4.13 1.87
CA VAL A 413 -9.68 4.70 1.37
C VAL A 413 -8.76 3.55 0.96
N ASN A 414 -8.71 3.27 -0.35
CA ASN A 414 -8.01 2.11 -0.93
C ASN A 414 -6.48 2.27 -0.98
N CYS A 415 -5.94 3.42 -0.55
CA CYS A 415 -4.52 3.70 -0.52
C CYS A 415 -4.20 4.51 0.74
N LEU A 416 -3.63 3.82 1.73
CA LEU A 416 -3.09 4.42 2.95
C LEU A 416 -1.61 4.73 2.68
N PRO A 417 -1.23 6.00 2.44
CA PRO A 417 0.14 6.34 2.10
C PRO A 417 1.11 5.92 3.20
N GLY A 418 2.17 5.18 2.83
CA GLY A 418 3.19 4.70 3.77
C GLY A 418 3.86 5.83 4.54
N CYS A 419 3.95 7.01 3.93
CA CYS A 419 4.53 8.19 4.53
C CYS A 419 3.70 8.80 5.67
N CYS A 420 2.40 8.52 5.78
CA CYS A 420 1.55 9.08 6.84
C CYS A 420 0.27 8.26 7.06
N GLN A 421 0.36 7.29 7.96
CA GLN A 421 -0.75 6.40 8.29
C GLN A 421 -0.80 6.06 9.78
N LEU A 422 -1.99 5.80 10.29
CA LEU A 422 -2.24 5.30 11.63
C LEU A 422 -3.18 4.10 11.53
N ILE A 423 -2.71 2.91 11.93
CA ILE A 423 -3.43 1.65 11.73
C ILE A 423 -3.61 0.95 13.09
N LYS A 424 -4.83 0.50 13.39
CA LYS A 424 -5.11 -0.32 14.57
C LYS A 424 -4.48 -1.71 14.42
N VAL A 425 -3.90 -2.24 15.49
CA VAL A 425 -3.33 -3.59 15.52
C VAL A 425 -4.43 -4.59 15.79
N THR A 426 -5.08 -5.08 14.73
CA THR A 426 -6.20 -6.03 14.83
C THR A 426 -6.02 -7.21 13.87
N GLU A 427 -6.91 -8.21 13.97
CA GLU A 427 -6.93 -9.34 13.04
C GLU A 427 -7.09 -8.88 11.59
N GLU A 428 -7.97 -7.90 11.37
CA GLU A 428 -8.33 -7.41 10.04
C GLU A 428 -7.22 -6.63 9.36
N THR A 429 -6.21 -6.16 10.09
CA THR A 429 -5.11 -5.38 9.53
C THR A 429 -3.80 -6.18 9.56
N PHE A 430 -3.51 -6.88 10.67
CA PHE A 430 -2.20 -7.48 10.95
C PHE A 430 -2.26 -9.00 11.12
N GLY A 431 -3.42 -9.64 10.94
CA GLY A 431 -3.54 -11.09 11.03
C GLY A 431 -2.60 -11.81 10.04
N ASP A 432 -2.16 -13.02 10.42
CA ASP A 432 -1.18 -13.80 9.66
C ASP A 432 -1.60 -14.06 8.22
N TYR A 433 -2.88 -14.35 7.99
CA TYR A 433 -3.39 -14.56 6.64
C TYR A 433 -3.24 -13.31 5.76
N ILE A 434 -3.41 -12.11 6.33
CA ILE A 434 -3.18 -10.87 5.60
C ILE A 434 -1.69 -10.66 5.38
N LEU A 435 -0.87 -10.75 6.42
CA LEU A 435 0.56 -10.38 6.33
C LEU A 435 1.41 -11.41 5.59
N ARG A 436 1.17 -12.71 5.78
CA ARG A 436 2.02 -13.79 5.27
C ARG A 436 1.53 -14.37 3.96
N GLU A 437 0.22 -14.54 3.78
CA GLU A 437 -0.35 -15.19 2.59
C GLU A 437 -0.73 -14.20 1.47
N LYS A 438 -0.99 -12.93 1.81
CA LYS A 438 -1.49 -11.92 0.85
C LYS A 438 -0.53 -10.76 0.65
N PHE A 439 -0.35 -9.94 1.69
CA PHE A 439 0.47 -8.73 1.63
C PHE A 439 1.94 -9.09 1.38
N GLY A 440 2.51 -9.93 2.24
CA GLY A 440 3.79 -10.61 2.06
C GLY A 440 3.65 -11.85 1.19
N TYR A 441 2.99 -11.76 0.04
CA TYR A 441 3.10 -12.77 -1.03
C TYR A 441 4.25 -12.40 -1.97
N CYS A 442 5.12 -13.36 -2.31
CA CYS A 442 6.27 -13.15 -3.17
C CYS A 442 5.85 -13.69 -4.53
N PRO A 443 5.75 -12.85 -5.58
CA PRO A 443 5.35 -13.34 -6.89
C PRO A 443 6.27 -14.47 -7.36
N LYS A 444 5.69 -15.54 -7.91
CA LYS A 444 6.44 -16.61 -8.57
C LYS A 444 7.01 -16.06 -9.87
N PRO A 445 8.15 -16.55 -10.38
CA PRO A 445 8.66 -16.13 -11.68
C PRO A 445 7.63 -16.22 -12.83
N ASN A 446 6.73 -17.21 -12.80
CA ASN A 446 5.71 -17.40 -13.83
C ASN A 446 4.38 -16.66 -13.57
N ASP A 447 4.29 -15.86 -12.50
CA ASP A 447 3.10 -15.05 -12.23
C ASP A 447 2.90 -13.97 -13.31
N MET A 448 1.64 -13.58 -13.52
CA MET A 448 1.27 -12.49 -14.43
C MET A 448 1.95 -11.17 -14.05
N MET A 449 2.21 -10.32 -15.04
CA MET A 449 2.82 -9.00 -14.87
C MET A 449 2.08 -8.14 -13.83
N THR A 450 0.75 -8.23 -13.75
CA THR A 450 -0.05 -7.55 -12.71
C THR A 450 0.36 -7.98 -11.30
N THR A 451 0.52 -9.28 -11.07
CA THR A 451 0.94 -9.83 -9.77
C THR A 451 2.39 -9.47 -9.45
N GLN A 452 3.28 -9.49 -10.44
CA GLN A 452 4.67 -9.02 -10.30
C GLN A 452 4.71 -7.55 -9.87
N ILE A 453 3.99 -6.69 -10.59
CA ILE A 453 3.86 -5.26 -10.30
C ILE A 453 3.34 -5.04 -8.88
N MET A 454 2.25 -5.72 -8.50
CA MET A 454 1.67 -5.61 -7.16
C MET A 454 2.55 -6.24 -6.07
N GLY A 455 3.47 -7.13 -6.42
CA GLY A 455 4.45 -7.70 -5.49
C GLY A 455 5.54 -6.72 -5.08
N ILE A 456 5.84 -5.74 -5.94
CA ILE A 456 6.99 -4.84 -5.79
C ILE A 456 6.56 -3.40 -5.56
N TYR A 457 5.48 -2.95 -6.21
CA TYR A 457 4.94 -1.61 -6.09
C TYR A 457 3.62 -1.61 -5.31
N SER A 458 3.24 -0.41 -4.84
CA SER A 458 1.94 -0.14 -4.22
C SER A 458 1.60 -1.01 -3.01
N GLU A 459 2.58 -1.29 -2.16
CA GLU A 459 2.38 -2.00 -0.88
C GLU A 459 1.23 -1.37 -0.06
N ASP A 460 1.19 -0.05 0.00
CA ASP A 460 0.15 0.78 0.63
C ASP A 460 -1.27 0.42 0.18
N SER A 461 -1.47 0.31 -1.14
CA SER A 461 -2.77 -0.01 -1.72
C SER A 461 -3.08 -1.50 -1.64
N VAL A 462 -2.06 -2.35 -1.78
CA VAL A 462 -2.20 -3.81 -1.68
C VAL A 462 -2.68 -4.19 -0.29
N HIS A 463 -2.13 -3.60 0.76
CA HIS A 463 -2.56 -3.86 2.14
C HIS A 463 -4.02 -3.45 2.35
N ALA A 464 -4.37 -2.19 2.02
CA ALA A 464 -5.73 -1.66 2.15
C ALA A 464 -6.77 -2.50 1.41
N THR A 465 -6.52 -2.80 0.14
CA THR A 465 -7.44 -3.57 -0.70
C THR A 465 -7.52 -5.04 -0.32
N THR A 466 -6.53 -5.59 0.37
CA THR A 466 -6.56 -6.97 0.87
C THR A 466 -7.57 -7.07 2.00
N PHE A 467 -7.49 -6.21 3.02
CA PHE A 467 -8.43 -6.30 4.13
C PHE A 467 -9.84 -5.84 3.76
N PHE A 468 -10.04 -4.95 2.78
CA PHE A 468 -11.40 -4.71 2.28
C PHE A 468 -12.02 -5.91 1.58
N SER A 469 -11.21 -6.74 0.95
CA SER A 469 -11.68 -7.95 0.29
C SER A 469 -12.04 -9.03 1.31
N LEU A 470 -11.20 -9.20 2.35
CA LEU A 470 -11.36 -10.25 3.37
C LEU A 470 -12.33 -9.86 4.49
N PHE A 471 -12.35 -8.58 4.87
CA PHE A 471 -13.16 -8.02 5.93
C PHE A 471 -14.00 -6.83 5.42
N PRO A 472 -15.07 -7.07 4.66
CA PRO A 472 -15.84 -6.01 3.98
C PRO A 472 -16.48 -4.97 4.92
N LYS A 473 -16.64 -5.28 6.21
CA LYS A 473 -17.20 -4.37 7.23
C LYS A 473 -16.20 -3.31 7.72
N THR A 474 -14.90 -3.53 7.53
CA THR A 474 -13.86 -2.60 7.99
C THR A 474 -13.93 -1.27 7.25
N ARG A 475 -13.66 -0.17 7.93
CA ARG A 475 -13.63 1.16 7.30
C ARG A 475 -12.30 1.86 7.52
N THR A 476 -11.99 2.77 6.63
CA THR A 476 -10.80 3.64 6.73
C THR A 476 -11.18 5.05 6.38
N ALA A 477 -10.41 6.01 6.89
CA ALA A 477 -10.67 7.42 6.71
C ALA A 477 -9.41 8.20 6.36
N GLN A 478 -9.62 9.45 5.96
CA GLN A 478 -8.59 10.43 5.74
C GLN A 478 -8.74 11.58 6.74
N ALA A 479 -7.67 11.88 7.46
CA ALA A 479 -7.53 13.04 8.33
C ALA A 479 -6.84 14.17 7.57
N LEU A 480 -7.60 15.05 6.91
CA LEU A 480 -7.05 16.16 6.11
C LEU A 480 -6.25 17.18 6.94
N ARG A 481 -6.48 17.23 8.26
CA ARG A 481 -5.77 18.09 9.20
C ARG A 481 -4.42 17.53 9.64
N ALA A 482 -4.24 16.20 9.58
CA ALA A 482 -2.96 15.57 9.84
C ALA A 482 -2.04 15.80 8.65
N LYS A 483 -0.97 16.59 8.80
CA LYS A 483 -0.12 16.98 7.65
C LYS A 483 1.25 16.33 7.74
N ALA A 484 1.68 15.77 6.62
CA ALA A 484 3.01 15.19 6.44
C ALA A 484 3.66 15.80 5.20
N PHE A 485 4.90 16.23 5.30
CA PHE A 485 5.66 16.90 4.24
C PHE A 485 6.69 15.95 3.67
N THR A 486 6.67 15.72 2.36
CA THR A 486 7.62 14.84 1.67
C THR A 486 8.28 15.57 0.51
N ILE A 487 9.56 15.28 0.27
CA ILE A 487 10.34 15.88 -0.80
C ILE A 487 9.96 15.22 -2.12
N VAL A 488 9.67 16.02 -3.14
CA VAL A 488 9.32 15.51 -4.46
C VAL A 488 10.52 15.50 -5.42
N PRO A 489 10.55 14.60 -6.42
CA PRO A 489 11.60 14.57 -7.43
C PRO A 489 11.73 15.90 -8.17
N GLN A 490 12.97 16.41 -8.25
CA GLN A 490 13.29 17.66 -8.94
C GLN A 490 13.86 17.44 -10.36
N ASN A 491 14.16 16.19 -10.72
CA ASN A 491 14.80 15.82 -11.99
C ASN A 491 13.84 14.99 -12.85
N TRP A 492 13.76 15.27 -14.15
CA TRP A 492 12.85 14.58 -15.08
C TRP A 492 12.96 13.06 -15.04
N LYS A 493 14.19 12.52 -15.02
CA LYS A 493 14.43 11.07 -14.99
C LYS A 493 13.90 10.42 -13.70
N VAL A 494 14.10 11.08 -12.55
CA VAL A 494 13.63 10.60 -11.24
C VAL A 494 12.11 10.72 -11.15
N PHE A 495 11.55 11.85 -11.63
CA PHE A 495 10.12 12.06 -11.75
C PHE A 495 9.43 10.95 -12.56
N LEU A 496 9.92 10.65 -13.77
CA LEU A 496 9.38 9.57 -14.59
C LEU A 496 9.51 8.20 -13.93
N SER A 497 10.64 7.92 -13.26
CA SER A 497 10.85 6.68 -12.52
C SER A 497 9.83 6.53 -11.37
N GLN A 498 9.57 7.59 -10.60
CA GLN A 498 8.55 7.59 -9.55
C GLN A 498 7.14 7.40 -10.15
N ARG A 499 6.81 8.15 -11.21
CA ARG A 499 5.50 8.08 -11.87
C ARG A 499 5.20 6.76 -12.54
N LYS A 500 6.22 6.08 -13.09
CA LYS A 500 6.10 4.70 -13.57
C LYS A 500 5.58 3.79 -12.46
N ARG A 501 6.24 3.79 -11.30
CA ARG A 501 5.90 2.92 -10.17
C ARG A 501 4.50 3.19 -9.68
N TRP A 502 4.15 4.45 -9.52
CA TRP A 502 2.84 4.87 -9.04
C TRP A 502 1.72 4.56 -10.03
N SER A 503 1.93 4.83 -11.33
CA SER A 503 0.94 4.55 -12.36
C SER A 503 0.71 3.05 -12.52
N LEU A 504 1.77 2.25 -12.66
CA LEU A 504 1.65 0.80 -12.85
C LEU A 504 1.05 0.15 -11.60
N GLY A 505 1.57 0.46 -10.42
CA GLY A 505 1.06 -0.09 -9.16
C GLY A 505 -0.41 0.29 -8.91
N SER A 506 -0.79 1.54 -9.18
CA SER A 506 -2.18 1.97 -9.08
C SER A 506 -3.10 1.25 -10.07
N VAL A 507 -2.74 1.23 -11.37
CA VAL A 507 -3.59 0.60 -12.40
C VAL A 507 -3.72 -0.91 -12.18
N SER A 508 -2.64 -1.60 -11.83
CA SER A 508 -2.68 -3.03 -11.49
C SER A 508 -3.56 -3.29 -10.27
N ASN A 509 -3.44 -2.48 -9.23
CA ASN A 509 -4.29 -2.60 -8.04
C ASN A 509 -5.78 -2.38 -8.38
N GLN A 510 -6.10 -1.32 -9.13
CA GLN A 510 -7.48 -1.06 -9.56
C GLN A 510 -8.02 -2.19 -10.45
N PHE A 511 -7.21 -2.73 -11.37
CA PHE A 511 -7.60 -3.86 -12.20
C PHE A 511 -7.97 -5.09 -11.35
N THR A 512 -7.15 -5.42 -10.36
CA THR A 512 -7.46 -6.53 -9.45
C THR A 512 -8.69 -6.25 -8.58
N MET A 513 -8.92 -5.01 -8.16
CA MET A 513 -10.11 -4.63 -7.38
C MET A 513 -11.43 -4.91 -8.10
N ILE A 514 -11.47 -4.83 -9.44
CA ILE A 514 -12.68 -5.11 -10.24
C ILE A 514 -13.23 -6.51 -9.93
N PHE A 515 -12.34 -7.48 -9.72
CA PHE A 515 -12.69 -8.90 -9.59
C PHE A 515 -12.60 -9.44 -8.17
N ARG A 516 -11.99 -8.71 -7.23
CA ARG A 516 -11.82 -9.18 -5.84
C ARG A 516 -13.15 -9.34 -5.10
N PRO A 517 -13.38 -10.45 -4.39
CA PRO A 517 -14.58 -10.65 -3.57
C PRO A 517 -14.64 -9.63 -2.41
N GLY A 518 -15.83 -9.36 -1.89
CA GLY A 518 -16.02 -8.45 -0.74
C GLY A 518 -15.90 -6.94 -1.04
N ILE A 519 -15.39 -6.55 -2.20
CA ILE A 519 -15.32 -5.13 -2.62
C ILE A 519 -16.71 -4.61 -3.01
N LEU A 520 -17.05 -3.42 -2.51
CA LEU A 520 -18.29 -2.72 -2.83
C LEU A 520 -18.45 -2.52 -4.35
N TRP A 521 -19.66 -2.72 -4.87
CA TRP A 521 -19.94 -2.63 -6.31
C TRP A 521 -19.57 -1.25 -6.89
N ILE A 522 -19.76 -0.17 -6.12
CA ILE A 522 -19.41 1.18 -6.55
C ILE A 522 -17.89 1.36 -6.69
N GLU A 523 -17.10 0.80 -5.77
CA GLU A 523 -15.64 0.82 -5.87
C GLU A 523 -15.16 -0.02 -7.06
N ARG A 524 -15.80 -1.15 -7.36
CA ARG A 524 -15.50 -1.95 -8.57
C ARG A 524 -15.77 -1.15 -9.84
N LEU A 525 -16.91 -0.48 -9.93
CA LEU A 525 -17.28 0.36 -11.07
C LEU A 525 -16.28 1.51 -11.24
N LEU A 526 -15.94 2.19 -10.15
CA LEU A 526 -14.94 3.26 -10.17
C LEU A 526 -13.54 2.75 -10.54
N SER A 527 -13.18 1.53 -10.15
CA SER A 527 -11.93 0.87 -10.52
C SER A 527 -11.90 0.57 -12.02
N LEU A 528 -12.99 0.02 -12.56
CA LEU A 528 -13.17 -0.24 -13.99
C LEU A 528 -13.00 1.05 -14.81
N VAL A 529 -13.69 2.11 -14.41
CA VAL A 529 -13.59 3.42 -15.08
C VAL A 529 -12.16 3.95 -15.04
N THR A 530 -11.45 3.80 -13.92
CA THR A 530 -10.05 4.22 -13.78
C THR A 530 -9.13 3.45 -14.73
N VAL A 531 -9.28 2.12 -14.82
CA VAL A 531 -8.48 1.27 -15.72
C VAL A 531 -8.78 1.59 -17.18
N VAL A 532 -10.05 1.72 -17.56
CA VAL A 532 -10.45 2.09 -18.93
C VAL A 532 -9.91 3.47 -19.30
N THR A 533 -10.04 4.46 -18.41
CA THR A 533 -9.52 5.82 -18.63
C THR A 533 -8.02 5.82 -18.87
N TRP A 534 -7.26 5.05 -18.08
CA TRP A 534 -5.83 4.89 -18.28
C TRP A 534 -5.52 4.23 -19.64
N ALA A 535 -6.24 3.17 -20.00
CA ALA A 535 -6.05 2.45 -21.26
C ALA A 535 -6.32 3.32 -22.51
N ILE A 536 -7.26 4.26 -22.44
CA ILE A 536 -7.63 5.16 -23.54
C ILE A 536 -6.93 6.53 -23.49
N THR A 537 -5.81 6.65 -22.75
CA THR A 537 -5.07 7.92 -22.62
C THR A 537 -4.69 8.52 -23.99
N PRO A 538 -4.15 7.78 -24.97
CA PRO A 538 -3.86 8.32 -26.30
C PRO A 538 -5.09 8.89 -27.02
N PHE A 539 -6.22 8.17 -26.98
CA PHE A 539 -7.50 8.64 -27.52
C PHE A 539 -7.98 9.92 -26.82
N THR A 540 -7.82 10.03 -25.49
CA THR A 540 -8.19 11.23 -24.73
C THR A 540 -7.38 12.45 -25.17
N VAL A 541 -6.07 12.30 -25.41
CA VAL A 541 -5.23 13.38 -25.92
C VAL A 541 -5.65 13.79 -27.34
N ALA A 542 -5.95 12.82 -28.21
CA ALA A 542 -6.47 13.10 -29.56
C ALA A 542 -7.80 13.87 -29.51
N ALA A 543 -8.71 13.51 -28.59
CA ALA A 543 -9.97 14.20 -28.37
C ALA A 543 -9.77 15.65 -27.88
N ILE A 544 -8.81 15.88 -26.97
CA ILE A 544 -8.44 17.24 -26.52
C ILE A 544 -7.89 18.07 -27.67
N ALA A 545 -6.98 17.53 -28.49
CA ALA A 545 -6.46 18.23 -29.66
C ALA A 545 -7.58 18.60 -30.64
N HIS A 546 -8.50 17.67 -30.91
CA HIS A 546 -9.66 17.92 -31.76
C HIS A 546 -10.61 18.98 -31.18
N MET A 547 -10.83 18.99 -29.86
CA MET A 547 -11.61 20.01 -29.18
C MET A 547 -11.00 21.40 -29.36
N ILE A 548 -9.68 21.54 -29.24
CA ILE A 548 -8.97 22.82 -29.47
C ILE A 548 -9.14 23.29 -30.91
N ILE A 549 -8.96 22.40 -31.89
CA ILE A 549 -9.15 22.72 -33.32
C ILE A 549 -10.59 23.16 -33.59
N SER A 550 -11.56 22.46 -33.00
CA SER A 550 -12.99 22.79 -33.15
C SER A 550 -13.31 24.16 -32.56
N PHE A 551 -12.71 24.50 -31.41
CA PHE A 551 -12.86 25.80 -30.79
C PHE A 551 -12.30 26.93 -31.68
N VAL A 552 -11.13 26.73 -32.28
CA VAL A 552 -10.52 27.71 -33.20
C VAL A 552 -11.35 27.88 -34.48
N ARG A 553 -11.91 26.80 -35.03
CA ARG A 553 -12.63 26.82 -36.32
C ARG A 553 -14.06 27.35 -36.21
N PHE A 554 -14.81 26.96 -35.17
CA PHE A 554 -16.24 27.26 -35.04
C PHE A 554 -16.53 28.37 -34.02
N GLY A 555 -15.57 28.69 -33.14
CA GLY A 555 -15.69 29.77 -32.17
C GLY A 555 -16.97 29.67 -31.35
N LYS A 556 -17.75 30.76 -31.31
CA LYS A 556 -19.00 30.86 -30.55
C LYS A 556 -20.07 29.87 -31.02
N ASN A 557 -20.04 29.44 -32.28
CA ASN A 557 -21.06 28.56 -32.82
C ASN A 557 -21.04 27.17 -32.16
N LEU A 558 -19.91 26.79 -31.56
CA LEU A 558 -19.76 25.51 -30.86
C LEU A 558 -20.64 25.41 -29.61
N PHE A 559 -20.95 26.55 -28.95
CA PHE A 559 -21.79 26.58 -27.75
C PHE A 559 -23.28 26.36 -28.02
N TYR A 560 -23.73 26.43 -29.29
CA TYR A 560 -25.08 26.03 -29.66
C TYR A 560 -25.24 24.51 -29.75
N ASN A 561 -24.14 23.75 -29.77
CA ASN A 561 -24.20 22.30 -29.75
C ASN A 561 -24.43 21.80 -28.30
N PRO A 562 -25.56 21.14 -28.01
CA PRO A 562 -25.90 20.71 -26.65
C PRO A 562 -24.93 19.67 -26.09
N ALA A 563 -24.35 18.81 -26.95
CA ALA A 563 -23.36 17.82 -26.52
C ALA A 563 -22.06 18.50 -26.09
N PHE A 564 -21.57 19.46 -26.88
CA PHE A 564 -20.40 20.26 -26.49
C PHE A 564 -20.65 21.02 -25.18
N LEU A 565 -21.81 21.67 -25.05
CA LEU A 565 -22.15 22.42 -23.84
C LEU A 565 -22.20 21.51 -22.61
N GLY A 566 -22.77 20.30 -22.72
CA GLY A 566 -22.78 19.32 -21.63
C GLY A 566 -21.38 18.84 -21.23
N LEU A 567 -20.52 18.52 -22.22
CA LEU A 567 -19.11 18.16 -21.98
C LEU A 567 -18.35 19.27 -21.27
N PHE A 568 -18.49 20.49 -21.77
CA PHE A 568 -17.85 21.67 -21.23
C PHE A 568 -18.32 21.95 -19.80
N ALA A 569 -19.63 21.81 -19.52
CA ALA A 569 -20.19 21.98 -18.19
C ALA A 569 -19.62 20.97 -17.18
N LEU A 570 -19.53 19.69 -17.52
CA LEU A 570 -18.93 18.66 -16.66
C LEU A 570 -17.47 18.98 -16.34
N LEU A 571 -16.70 19.38 -17.38
CA LEU A 571 -15.30 19.76 -17.23
C LEU A 571 -15.14 21.00 -16.34
N CYS A 572 -16.01 22.00 -16.52
CA CYS A 572 -16.04 23.21 -15.69
C CYS A 572 -16.31 22.88 -14.24
N ILE A 573 -17.29 22.04 -13.91
CA ILE A 573 -17.59 21.65 -12.53
C ILE A 573 -16.36 21.02 -11.87
N LYS A 574 -15.71 20.08 -12.56
CA LYS A 574 -14.46 19.45 -12.07
C LYS A 574 -13.39 20.50 -11.79
N TYR A 575 -13.11 21.40 -12.73
CA TYR A 575 -12.04 22.37 -12.59
C TYR A 575 -12.35 23.48 -11.57
N VAL A 576 -13.60 23.91 -11.47
CA VAL A 576 -14.06 24.87 -10.44
C VAL A 576 -13.94 24.24 -9.05
N TYR A 577 -14.37 22.99 -8.87
CA TYR A 577 -14.17 22.28 -7.61
C TYR A 577 -12.69 22.16 -7.27
N SER A 578 -11.85 21.79 -8.24
CA SER A 578 -10.41 21.72 -7.99
C SER A 578 -9.82 23.08 -7.61
N LEU A 579 -10.28 24.18 -8.21
CA LEU A 579 -9.86 25.52 -7.77
C LEU A 579 -10.35 25.82 -6.35
N ALA A 580 -11.58 25.42 -6.00
CA ALA A 580 -12.17 25.65 -4.68
C ALA A 580 -11.37 24.98 -3.54
N LEU A 581 -10.64 23.90 -3.81
CA LEU A 581 -9.75 23.24 -2.82
C LEU A 581 -8.73 24.21 -2.19
N VAL A 582 -8.38 25.31 -2.87
CA VAL A 582 -7.49 26.37 -2.36
C VAL A 582 -7.99 27.00 -1.06
N PHE A 583 -9.30 26.95 -0.79
CA PHE A 583 -9.88 27.59 0.39
C PHE A 583 -9.73 26.77 1.67
N TRP A 584 -9.53 25.45 1.59
CA TRP A 584 -9.51 24.59 2.78
C TRP A 584 -8.34 23.61 2.90
N LEU A 585 -7.61 23.29 1.82
CA LEU A 585 -6.41 22.43 1.94
C LEU A 585 -5.15 23.21 2.36
N PRO A 586 -4.76 24.30 1.69
CA PRO A 586 -3.57 25.08 2.05
C PRO A 586 -3.70 25.77 3.41
N ARG A 587 -2.62 25.82 4.19
CA ARG A 587 -2.59 26.42 5.54
C ARG A 587 -2.54 27.94 5.52
N ASN A 588 -1.69 28.49 4.66
CA ASN A 588 -1.32 29.90 4.65
C ASN A 588 -1.40 30.48 3.24
N THR A 589 -1.24 31.80 3.14
CA THR A 589 -1.34 32.53 1.86
C THR A 589 -0.28 32.08 0.85
N LEU A 590 0.93 31.72 1.29
CA LEU A 590 1.98 31.23 0.41
C LEU A 590 1.59 29.91 -0.26
N GLU A 591 1.15 28.92 0.51
CA GLU A 591 0.68 27.62 0.01
C GLU A 591 -0.52 27.80 -0.94
N ARG A 592 -1.39 28.79 -0.69
CA ARG A 592 -2.51 29.11 -1.61
C ARG A 592 -2.01 29.63 -2.96
N ILE A 593 -1.00 30.49 -2.98
CA ILE A 593 -0.42 31.01 -4.22
C ILE A 593 0.27 29.88 -4.98
N GLN A 594 1.10 29.08 -4.29
CA GLN A 594 1.74 27.89 -4.87
C GLN A 594 0.72 26.92 -5.47
N TYR A 595 -0.40 26.70 -4.77
CA TYR A 595 -1.50 25.86 -5.25
C TYR A 595 -2.11 26.40 -6.55
N VAL A 596 -2.40 27.69 -6.63
CA VAL A 596 -2.98 28.33 -7.84
C VAL A 596 -2.01 28.25 -9.02
N ILE A 597 -0.71 28.44 -8.79
CA ILE A 597 0.30 28.27 -9.84
C ILE A 597 0.36 26.81 -10.30
N GLY A 598 0.41 25.86 -9.37
CA GLY A 598 0.37 24.43 -9.66
C GLY A 598 -0.88 24.01 -10.44
N TYR A 599 -2.04 24.58 -10.11
CA TYR A 599 -3.30 24.41 -10.83
C TYR A 599 -3.22 24.88 -12.29
N ILE A 600 -2.70 26.09 -12.52
CA ILE A 600 -2.51 26.63 -13.87
C ILE A 600 -1.54 25.75 -14.67
N MET A 601 -0.43 25.34 -14.06
CA MET A 601 0.54 24.42 -14.68
C MET A 601 -0.10 23.08 -15.06
N HIS A 602 -0.94 22.51 -14.17
CA HIS A 602 -1.61 21.25 -14.42
C HIS A 602 -2.59 21.33 -15.60
N ILE A 603 -3.33 22.44 -15.74
CA ILE A 603 -4.23 22.63 -16.88
C ILE A 603 -3.47 22.68 -18.20
N ILE A 604 -2.35 23.41 -18.24
CA ILE A 604 -1.58 23.64 -19.47
C ILE A 604 -0.78 22.39 -19.87
N VAL A 605 -0.06 21.79 -18.92
CA VAL A 605 0.97 20.78 -19.20
C VAL A 605 0.49 19.36 -18.87
N GLY A 606 -0.50 19.20 -17.99
CA GLY A 606 -0.97 17.91 -17.48
C GLY A 606 -1.34 16.88 -18.55
N PRO A 607 -2.11 17.22 -19.61
CA PRO A 607 -2.43 16.27 -20.68
C PRO A 607 -1.19 15.67 -21.36
N PHE A 608 -0.16 16.48 -21.59
CA PHE A 608 1.08 16.04 -22.21
C PHE A 608 1.93 15.20 -21.27
N ILE A 609 2.08 15.62 -20.00
CA ILE A 609 2.82 14.86 -18.98
C ILE A 609 2.17 13.48 -18.79
N ASN A 610 0.84 13.39 -18.72
CA ASN A 610 0.14 12.13 -18.56
C ASN A 610 0.36 11.18 -19.75
N LEU A 611 0.41 11.70 -20.98
CA LEU A 611 0.74 10.88 -22.16
C LEU A 611 2.18 10.35 -22.10
N PHE A 612 3.15 11.19 -21.71
CA PHE A 612 4.54 10.74 -21.53
C PHE A 612 4.66 9.69 -20.43
N ILE A 613 3.99 9.90 -19.29
CA ILE A 613 3.96 8.91 -18.19
C ILE A 613 3.33 7.60 -18.67
N PHE A 614 2.23 7.64 -19.42
CA PHE A 614 1.59 6.45 -19.97
C PHE A 614 2.55 5.65 -20.87
N LEU A 615 3.16 6.29 -21.85
CA LEU A 615 4.10 5.65 -22.78
C LEU A 615 5.33 5.10 -22.05
N TYR A 616 5.90 5.90 -21.14
CA TYR A 616 7.06 5.50 -20.35
C TYR A 616 6.72 4.31 -19.43
N SER A 617 5.54 4.31 -18.82
CA SER A 617 5.12 3.26 -17.89
C SER A 617 4.99 1.91 -18.59
N ILE A 618 4.40 1.87 -19.79
CA ILE A 618 4.27 0.62 -20.56
C ILE A 618 5.62 0.20 -21.13
N TYR A 619 6.42 1.14 -21.62
CA TYR A 619 7.73 0.82 -22.19
C TYR A 619 8.71 0.27 -21.15
N TYR A 620 8.57 0.62 -19.88
CA TYR A 620 9.42 0.12 -18.78
C TYR A 620 8.66 -0.77 -17.79
N SER A 621 7.55 -1.39 -18.20
CA SER A 621 6.69 -2.20 -17.30
C SER A 621 7.32 -3.53 -16.85
N ASP A 622 8.34 -3.99 -17.56
CA ASP A 622 9.15 -5.18 -17.26
C ASP A 622 10.40 -4.86 -16.43
N ASP A 623 10.66 -3.58 -16.16
CA ASP A 623 11.76 -3.13 -15.30
C ASP A 623 11.25 -2.92 -13.87
N PHE A 624 11.59 -3.88 -13.01
CA PHE A 624 11.23 -3.91 -11.60
C PHE A 624 12.28 -3.30 -10.67
N LYS A 625 13.37 -2.73 -11.21
CA LYS A 625 14.34 -2.02 -10.38
C LYS A 625 13.68 -0.77 -9.78
N TRP A 626 14.02 -0.46 -8.52
CA TRP A 626 13.62 0.80 -7.87
C TRP A 626 14.10 2.05 -8.64
N GLY A 627 15.10 1.87 -9.51
CA GLY A 627 15.56 2.84 -10.49
C GLY A 627 16.30 4.02 -9.85
N LYS A 628 16.39 5.12 -10.60
CA LYS A 628 17.18 6.33 -10.25
C LYS A 628 16.74 7.09 -9.00
N THR A 629 15.69 6.63 -8.31
CA THR A 629 15.14 7.33 -7.14
C THR A 629 15.94 7.02 -5.87
N ARG A 630 16.55 5.82 -5.79
CA ARG A 630 17.26 5.33 -4.61
C ARG A 630 18.43 4.45 -5.07
N GLU A 631 19.36 5.03 -5.83
CA GLU A 631 20.58 4.31 -6.29
C GLU A 631 21.47 3.97 -5.09
N VAL A 632 22.29 2.93 -5.20
CA VAL A 632 23.23 2.50 -4.16
C VAL A 632 24.63 2.47 -4.75
N VAL A 633 25.63 2.97 -4.00
CA VAL A 633 27.03 2.94 -4.42
C VAL A 633 27.63 1.56 -4.15
N GLY A 634 28.19 0.93 -5.17
CA GLY A 634 28.76 -0.43 -5.10
C GLY A 634 27.78 -1.56 -5.51
N GLY A 635 26.59 -1.21 -6.00
CA GLY A 635 25.57 -2.18 -6.40
C GLY A 635 25.94 -3.04 -7.63
N ASP A 636 26.83 -2.57 -8.51
CA ASP A 636 27.21 -3.32 -9.71
C ASP A 636 28.01 -4.60 -9.38
N ASP A 637 28.77 -4.61 -8.28
CA ASP A 637 29.51 -5.80 -7.82
C ASP A 637 28.64 -6.75 -6.97
N LEU A 638 27.61 -6.23 -6.28
CA LEU A 638 26.66 -7.03 -5.50
C LEU A 638 25.52 -7.62 -6.35
N GLU A 639 25.06 -6.94 -7.41
CA GLU A 639 24.13 -7.51 -8.40
C GLU A 639 24.83 -8.56 -9.28
N ASN A 640 26.10 -8.36 -9.65
CA ASN A 640 26.89 -9.37 -10.37
C ASN A 640 27.34 -10.52 -9.45
N GLY A 641 27.58 -10.28 -8.16
CA GLY A 641 27.86 -11.31 -7.17
C GLY A 641 26.71 -12.31 -6.96
N ARG A 642 25.45 -11.88 -7.15
CA ARG A 642 24.27 -12.77 -7.18
C ARG A 642 24.20 -13.64 -8.44
N MET A 643 25.02 -13.39 -9.47
CA MET A 643 25.14 -14.25 -10.65
C MET A 643 26.34 -15.20 -10.61
N CYS A 644 27.32 -15.01 -9.71
CA CYS A 644 28.53 -15.82 -9.68
C CYS A 644 28.75 -16.64 -8.39
N HIS A 645 28.06 -16.36 -7.29
CA HIS A 645 28.11 -17.20 -6.09
C HIS A 645 26.70 -17.42 -5.51
N GLN A 646 25.97 -18.37 -6.12
CA GLN A 646 24.86 -19.10 -5.51
C GLN A 646 24.97 -20.57 -5.89
#